data_AF-A0A8J9ZA25-F1
#
_entry.id   AF-A0A8J9ZA25-F1
#
_cell.length_a   1.000
_cell.length_b   1.000
_cell.length_c   1.000
_cell.angle_alpha   90.00
_cell.angle_beta   90.00
_cell.angle_gamma   90.00
#
_symmetry.space_group_name_H-M   'P 1'
#
loop_
_entity.id
_entity.type
_entity.pdbx_description
1 polymer ?
#
loop_
_entity_poly.entity_id
_entity_poly.type
_entity_poly.pdbx_seq_one_letter_code
_entity_poly.pdbx_strand_id
1 'polypeptide(L)'
;MKEKEKELREAAGRGDEVRVQQLLAEGVNVNAANDYKGASIHFAAENGHTGTVQALLRAGAKVDARTRYSDWTPLHRAASNGHTGLVKALLTAGADINGRIYEDWTPLHYAAYHGHPECVKVLLKAGANTGIRGRIAGRHVKERKTAEELALQEDVLKVFQLFKKNHYLDLLPLKSCCFLQALQPKVVDNLLTIGLSGKELTSVPAEVFDAKDVERLVLSDNRLTSIPEEIGQLQKLRELKLNDNLLTHLPQAIATLPNLEFIDLTRNSLETLPDGFSRLQLQVLHLHDNRFAEIPEEVFLLPQLQVLSVGGNPIKRLPDRIAQLTGLDALYINRCQFDEFPIQVLQLEGLETLHVRFWAGKRNPSPVVPEDIGRLKNLVELDLESNDLESLPDGLGELSNIRKLDLSNNRISRLPLTLSRLAGLKEMDVSENPLTYPPPDVCEKGTAAIMDFLRREMKEKEEKELRKLFFLFSRSVTDTAEVEALAGALGLTADEMINIQALRNQTPSSQAHKMLLKWIEKDREASMDKLQQELSDIGMDRLAEEAGRIKAEPAKGSADTSGGPPAKRPAAGGSSRAGYQEEHQTEEKIRQKRSKQEVPSVLLVNDEYGTSHRGTSTVNREVAQYLQRHGATVHSTALQASDQDERYANEDKVHLILPIKEPDDPRTPCLEWLTFDHSIRYPDIPQDLKCIVGHTDVTSKAAKRIKRGRCQRAKLVLFNHDMPEDTEPYKGTTKAIAAGKKVGDILEDTKNAEAVFSVGRRIYNHFETKYKSLGENKPKEHLLFLPRPPPPFEATHVESGEGEKVVLTAGRVTEVEKLKGHDLAARAMGEVAEKIPNARLRVRGIDEDDWDASKKILEENLNSSRINPTLLPYGTQEDIRKDMMTAHLVLMPSRAEPFGMIGLEAIAAGIPVLISDKSGLADMITDLIDQNKCPADMRHRIVETSVNETDTDQAAKDWAKKIVDTLKYSKSEFDKAAEFKKTLLESKYWEESHQNLLRVCGLPD
;
A
#
# COMPACT_ATOMS: atom_id res chain seq x y z
N MET A 1 -30.27 56.52 -14.55
CA MET A 1 -29.98 55.73 -13.33
C MET A 1 -28.49 55.66 -13.04
N LYS A 2 -27.64 55.08 -13.91
CA LYS A 2 -26.19 54.97 -13.66
C LYS A 2 -25.47 56.31 -13.39
N GLU A 3 -25.84 57.39 -14.08
CA GLU A 3 -25.26 58.72 -13.81
C GLU A 3 -25.68 59.27 -12.45
N LYS A 4 -26.94 59.05 -12.02
CA LYS A 4 -27.42 59.44 -10.69
C LYS A 4 -26.79 58.62 -9.56
N GLU A 5 -26.48 57.35 -9.80
CA GLU A 5 -25.74 56.50 -8.84
C GLU A 5 -24.28 56.96 -8.70
N LYS A 6 -23.67 57.42 -9.80
CA LYS A 6 -22.35 58.06 -9.76
C LYS A 6 -22.41 59.38 -8.99
N GLU A 7 -23.40 60.21 -9.28
CA GLU A 7 -23.64 61.48 -8.57
C GLU A 7 -23.86 61.26 -7.07
N LEU A 8 -24.61 60.21 -6.68
CA LEU A 8 -24.82 59.85 -5.28
C LEU A 8 -23.51 59.49 -4.57
N ARG A 9 -22.62 58.74 -5.23
CA ARG A 9 -21.29 58.40 -4.66
C ARG A 9 -20.41 59.64 -4.50
N GLU A 10 -20.41 60.51 -5.50
CA GLU A 10 -19.65 61.76 -5.47
C GLU A 10 -20.18 62.73 -4.40
N ALA A 11 -21.50 62.86 -4.26
CA ALA A 11 -22.14 63.66 -3.22
C ALA A 11 -21.84 63.09 -1.82
N ALA A 12 -21.93 61.77 -1.66
CA ALA A 12 -21.57 61.08 -0.42
C ALA A 12 -20.09 61.28 -0.05
N GLY A 13 -19.20 61.23 -1.04
CA GLY A 13 -17.77 61.50 -0.85
C GLY A 13 -17.44 62.95 -0.50
N ARG A 14 -18.26 63.92 -0.92
CA ARG A 14 -18.11 65.33 -0.52
C ARG A 14 -18.81 65.68 0.81
N GLY A 15 -19.60 64.76 1.37
CA GLY A 15 -20.38 64.99 2.58
C GLY A 15 -21.59 65.90 2.39
N ASP A 16 -22.06 66.08 1.15
CA ASP A 16 -23.25 66.87 0.84
C ASP A 16 -24.51 66.09 1.24
N GLU A 17 -24.81 66.09 2.54
CA GLU A 17 -25.91 65.33 3.12
C GLU A 17 -27.26 65.71 2.50
N VAL A 18 -27.45 66.99 2.17
CA VAL A 18 -28.68 67.50 1.55
C VAL A 18 -28.86 66.91 0.14
N ARG A 19 -27.81 66.94 -0.69
CA ARG A 19 -27.89 66.34 -2.03
C ARG A 19 -28.02 64.82 -1.98
N VAL A 20 -27.36 64.16 -1.02
CA VAL A 20 -27.51 62.71 -0.79
C VAL A 20 -28.95 62.36 -0.44
N GLN A 21 -29.58 63.08 0.50
CA GLN A 21 -30.97 62.83 0.87
C GLN A 21 -31.94 63.09 -0.30
N GLN A 22 -31.72 64.13 -1.11
CA GLN A 22 -32.50 64.39 -2.33
C GLN A 22 -32.39 63.26 -3.35
N LEU A 23 -31.18 62.80 -3.66
CA LEU A 23 -30.94 61.70 -4.60
C LEU A 23 -31.55 60.37 -4.12
N LEU A 24 -31.55 60.11 -2.81
CA LEU A 24 -32.20 58.92 -2.23
C LEU A 24 -33.73 59.02 -2.32
N ALA A 25 -34.31 60.20 -2.11
CA ALA A 25 -35.74 60.44 -2.28
C ALA A 25 -36.18 60.30 -3.75
N GLU A 26 -35.30 60.58 -4.71
CA GLU A 26 -35.51 60.32 -6.16
C GLU A 26 -35.42 58.81 -6.53
N GLY A 27 -35.25 57.90 -5.56
CA GLY A 27 -35.26 56.46 -5.75
C GLY A 27 -33.94 55.86 -6.24
N VAL A 28 -32.82 56.57 -6.08
CA VAL A 28 -31.49 56.04 -6.44
C VAL A 28 -31.10 54.91 -5.47
N ASN A 29 -30.62 53.78 -6.00
CA ASN A 29 -30.23 52.64 -5.19
C ASN A 29 -29.02 52.97 -4.30
N VAL A 30 -29.25 53.04 -2.99
CA VAL A 30 -28.25 53.39 -1.96
C VAL A 30 -27.05 52.43 -1.91
N ASN A 31 -27.26 51.17 -2.32
CA ASN A 31 -26.23 50.12 -2.33
C ASN A 31 -25.59 49.94 -3.71
N ALA A 32 -25.89 50.81 -4.69
CA ALA A 32 -25.28 50.75 -6.02
C ALA A 32 -23.78 51.02 -5.94
N ALA A 33 -23.01 50.01 -6.34
CA ALA A 33 -21.55 50.04 -6.25
C ALA A 33 -20.93 50.34 -7.62
N ASN A 34 -19.79 51.04 -7.64
CA ASN A 34 -19.02 51.25 -8.87
C ASN A 34 -18.28 49.96 -9.32
N ASP A 35 -17.47 50.03 -10.38
CA ASP A 35 -16.74 48.86 -10.92
C ASP A 35 -15.76 48.21 -9.91
N TYR A 36 -15.39 48.94 -8.86
CA TYR A 36 -14.58 48.47 -7.72
C TYR A 36 -15.44 47.95 -6.54
N LYS A 37 -16.75 47.81 -6.74
CA LYS A 37 -17.80 47.58 -5.73
C LYS A 37 -17.76 48.56 -4.54
N GLY A 38 -17.26 49.78 -4.73
CA GLY A 38 -17.43 50.87 -3.76
C GLY A 38 -18.87 51.42 -3.83
N ALA A 39 -19.67 51.19 -2.79
CA ALA A 39 -20.97 51.85 -2.60
C ALA A 39 -20.82 53.21 -1.89
N SER A 40 -21.84 54.06 -1.97
CA SER A 40 -21.83 55.44 -1.44
C SER A 40 -21.40 55.53 0.04
N ILE A 41 -21.74 54.52 0.86
CA ILE A 41 -21.34 54.45 2.27
C ILE A 41 -19.82 54.34 2.47
N HIS A 42 -19.07 53.73 1.55
CA HIS A 42 -17.61 53.64 1.65
C HIS A 42 -16.95 54.99 1.42
N PHE A 43 -17.43 55.75 0.42
CA PHE A 43 -16.90 57.08 0.11
C PHE A 43 -17.21 58.08 1.23
N ALA A 44 -18.42 58.03 1.80
CA ALA A 44 -18.75 58.84 2.97
C ALA A 44 -17.94 58.45 4.21
N ALA A 45 -17.67 57.14 4.41
CA ALA A 45 -16.89 56.66 5.53
C ALA A 45 -15.38 56.94 5.41
N GLU A 46 -14.84 56.92 4.20
CA GLU A 46 -13.46 57.29 3.89
C GLU A 46 -13.17 58.74 4.26
N ASN A 47 -14.08 59.65 3.94
CA ASN A 47 -13.95 61.08 4.23
C ASN A 47 -14.56 61.52 5.58
N GLY A 48 -15.08 60.57 6.38
CA GLY A 48 -15.49 60.82 7.77
C GLY A 48 -16.81 61.54 7.96
N HIS A 49 -17.65 61.61 6.92
CA HIS A 49 -18.92 62.33 6.93
C HIS A 49 -19.98 61.57 7.74
N THR A 50 -19.94 61.72 9.06
CA THR A 50 -20.76 60.92 10.01
C THR A 50 -22.26 61.11 9.81
N GLY A 51 -22.72 62.35 9.59
CA GLY A 51 -24.13 62.65 9.30
C GLY A 51 -24.61 61.98 8.01
N THR A 52 -23.80 62.07 6.95
CA THR A 52 -24.07 61.41 5.66
C THR A 52 -24.11 59.88 5.79
N VAL A 53 -23.19 59.26 6.54
CA VAL A 53 -23.22 57.80 6.78
C VAL A 53 -24.48 57.40 7.55
N GLN A 54 -24.86 58.16 8.58
CA GLN A 54 -26.10 57.90 9.31
C GLN A 54 -27.33 58.04 8.42
N ALA A 55 -27.37 59.06 7.55
CA ALA A 55 -28.45 59.23 6.57
C ALA A 55 -28.52 58.06 5.58
N LEU A 56 -27.39 57.58 5.07
CA LEU A 56 -27.30 56.41 4.19
C LEU A 56 -27.76 55.12 4.91
N LEU A 57 -27.36 54.90 6.16
CA LEU A 57 -27.80 53.74 6.96
C LEU A 57 -29.31 53.76 7.21
N ARG A 58 -29.88 54.92 7.55
CA ARG A 58 -31.34 55.09 7.69
C ARG A 58 -32.09 54.80 6.39
N ALA A 59 -31.46 55.08 5.24
CA ALA A 59 -31.99 54.76 3.93
C ALA A 59 -31.74 53.29 3.49
N GLY A 60 -31.22 52.42 4.37
CA GLY A 60 -31.05 50.99 4.10
C GLY A 60 -29.69 50.60 3.49
N ALA A 61 -28.65 51.44 3.64
CA ALA A 61 -27.29 51.05 3.30
C ALA A 61 -26.82 49.87 4.17
N LYS A 62 -26.15 48.89 3.57
CA LYS A 62 -25.57 47.75 4.32
C LYS A 62 -24.38 48.23 5.16
N VAL A 63 -24.46 48.05 6.49
CA VAL A 63 -23.43 48.49 7.45
C VAL A 63 -22.06 47.86 7.20
N ASP A 64 -22.04 46.57 6.82
CA ASP A 64 -20.82 45.82 6.48
C ASP A 64 -20.71 45.52 4.98
N ALA A 65 -21.12 46.47 4.13
CA ALA A 65 -20.87 46.36 2.68
C ALA A 65 -19.37 46.14 2.41
N ARG A 66 -19.02 45.31 1.42
CA ARG A 66 -17.62 44.95 1.11
C ARG A 66 -17.21 45.36 -0.30
N THR A 67 -16.04 45.99 -0.42
CA THR A 67 -15.44 46.32 -1.73
C THR A 67 -14.82 45.10 -2.42
N ARG A 68 -14.69 45.11 -3.76
CA ARG A 68 -14.42 43.91 -4.56
C ARG A 68 -13.02 43.30 -4.39
N TYR A 69 -11.98 44.14 -4.30
CA TYR A 69 -10.60 43.70 -4.46
C TYR A 69 -9.87 43.53 -3.12
N SER A 70 -10.28 44.30 -2.13
CA SER A 70 -9.66 44.28 -0.81
C SER A 70 -10.67 43.99 0.30
N ASP A 71 -11.97 43.81 -0.01
CA ASP A 71 -12.96 43.37 0.96
C ASP A 71 -13.20 44.35 2.13
N TRP A 72 -12.80 45.61 1.95
CA TRP A 72 -12.95 46.67 2.96
C TRP A 72 -14.42 46.93 3.29
N THR A 73 -14.70 47.10 4.58
CA THR A 73 -15.98 47.59 5.10
C THR A 73 -15.93 49.09 5.40
N PRO A 74 -17.08 49.76 5.58
CA PRO A 74 -17.12 51.15 6.04
C PRO A 74 -16.34 51.36 7.35
N LEU A 75 -16.35 50.38 8.27
CA LEU A 75 -15.61 50.45 9.52
C LEU A 75 -14.09 50.42 9.30
N HIS A 76 -13.59 49.68 8.31
CA HIS A 76 -12.17 49.72 7.93
C HIS A 76 -11.77 51.10 7.39
N ARG A 77 -12.59 51.71 6.53
CA ARG A 77 -12.34 53.06 5.98
C ARG A 77 -12.33 54.12 7.10
N ALA A 78 -13.28 54.05 8.01
CA ALA A 78 -13.38 54.96 9.15
C ALA A 78 -12.19 54.80 10.12
N ALA A 79 -11.79 53.56 10.41
CA ALA A 79 -10.68 53.26 11.31
C ALA A 79 -9.31 53.62 10.70
N SER A 80 -9.09 53.37 9.41
CA SER A 80 -7.86 53.73 8.68
C SER A 80 -7.63 55.24 8.61
N ASN A 81 -8.71 56.02 8.47
CA ASN A 81 -8.64 57.49 8.41
C ASN A 81 -8.84 58.20 9.76
N GLY A 82 -9.00 57.46 10.86
CA GLY A 82 -9.05 58.05 12.20
C GLY A 82 -10.38 58.71 12.60
N HIS A 83 -11.47 58.42 11.89
CA HIS A 83 -12.77 59.06 12.12
C HIS A 83 -13.48 58.48 13.35
N THR A 84 -13.02 58.82 14.55
CA THR A 84 -13.46 58.20 15.83
C THR A 84 -14.96 58.32 16.09
N GLY A 85 -15.56 59.48 15.77
CA GLY A 85 -17.01 59.68 15.90
C GLY A 85 -17.81 58.74 15.01
N LEU A 86 -17.32 58.51 13.79
CA LEU A 86 -17.93 57.58 12.83
C LEU A 86 -17.72 56.12 13.25
N VAL A 87 -16.54 55.76 13.77
CA VAL A 87 -16.26 54.41 14.31
C VAL A 87 -17.27 54.06 15.40
N LYS A 88 -17.54 54.97 16.35
CA LYS A 88 -18.59 54.78 17.36
C LYS A 88 -19.97 54.56 16.73
N ALA A 89 -20.35 55.41 15.77
CA ALA A 89 -21.65 55.33 15.11
C ALA A 89 -21.85 54.01 14.34
N LEU A 90 -20.82 53.52 13.65
CA LEU A 90 -20.86 52.24 12.94
C LEU A 90 -20.95 51.04 13.90
N LEU A 91 -20.20 51.05 15.02
CA LEU A 91 -20.29 50.00 16.04
C LEU A 91 -21.68 49.96 16.70
N THR A 92 -22.26 51.12 17.01
CA THR A 92 -23.64 51.20 17.52
C THR A 92 -24.67 50.70 16.50
N ALA A 93 -24.41 50.85 15.20
CA ALA A 93 -25.22 50.30 14.12
C ALA A 93 -24.99 48.80 13.86
N GLY A 94 -24.16 48.12 14.68
CA GLY A 94 -23.93 46.67 14.62
C GLY A 94 -22.85 46.22 13.64
N ALA A 95 -21.93 47.11 13.23
CA ALA A 95 -20.80 46.72 12.38
C ALA A 95 -19.91 45.66 13.05
N ASP A 96 -19.46 44.66 12.30
CA ASP A 96 -18.52 43.64 12.80
C ASP A 96 -17.17 44.27 13.16
N ILE A 97 -16.90 44.37 14.46
CA ILE A 97 -15.70 44.96 15.04
C ILE A 97 -14.41 44.22 14.65
N ASN A 98 -14.49 42.92 14.37
CA ASN A 98 -13.34 42.07 14.04
C ASN A 98 -13.36 41.62 12.57
N GLY A 99 -14.20 42.24 11.72
CA GLY A 99 -14.28 41.92 10.31
C GLY A 99 -12.90 41.96 9.66
N ARG A 100 -12.56 40.96 8.84
CA ARG A 100 -11.22 40.80 8.26
C ARG A 100 -11.25 41.08 6.77
N ILE A 101 -10.21 41.72 6.26
CA ILE A 101 -10.01 41.89 4.82
C ILE A 101 -9.07 40.80 4.25
N TYR A 102 -8.79 40.84 2.94
CA TYR A 102 -7.94 39.85 2.24
C TYR A 102 -6.55 39.64 2.89
N GLU A 103 -6.01 40.68 3.53
CA GLU A 103 -4.72 40.67 4.23
C GLU A 103 -4.83 40.22 5.69
N ASP A 104 -6.01 39.78 6.13
CA ASP A 104 -6.36 39.45 7.52
C ASP A 104 -6.33 40.63 8.50
N TRP A 105 -6.27 41.86 7.98
CA TRP A 105 -6.32 43.05 8.81
C TRP A 105 -7.76 43.31 9.26
N THR A 106 -7.88 43.75 10.51
CA THR A 106 -9.14 44.20 11.12
C THR A 106 -9.17 45.73 11.19
N PRO A 107 -10.30 46.37 11.53
CA PRO A 107 -10.35 47.81 11.76
C PRO A 107 -9.33 48.27 12.82
N LEU A 108 -9.07 47.45 13.84
CA LEU A 108 -8.06 47.72 14.86
C LEU A 108 -6.63 47.74 14.29
N HIS A 109 -6.30 46.86 13.33
CA HIS A 109 -4.99 46.89 12.66
C HIS A 109 -4.77 48.20 11.91
N TYR A 110 -5.79 48.67 11.18
CA TYR A 110 -5.69 49.93 10.45
C TYR A 110 -5.65 51.15 11.39
N ALA A 111 -6.46 51.18 12.44
CA ALA A 111 -6.39 52.25 13.44
C ALA A 111 -5.02 52.31 14.13
N ALA A 112 -4.43 51.16 14.43
CA ALA A 112 -3.13 51.09 15.07
C ALA A 112 -1.96 51.42 14.12
N TYR A 113 -1.98 50.89 12.90
CA TYR A 113 -0.95 51.12 11.88
C TYR A 113 -0.89 52.58 11.43
N HIS A 114 -2.05 53.23 11.26
CA HIS A 114 -2.13 54.64 10.86
C HIS A 114 -2.04 55.64 12.02
N GLY A 115 -1.93 55.17 13.27
CA GLY A 115 -1.64 56.06 14.38
C GLY A 115 -2.85 56.78 14.98
N HIS A 116 -4.00 56.11 15.12
CA HIS A 116 -5.24 56.74 15.59
C HIS A 116 -5.59 56.29 17.02
N PRO A 117 -5.00 56.87 18.08
CA PRO A 117 -5.09 56.35 19.45
C PRO A 117 -6.52 56.37 20.01
N GLU A 118 -7.33 57.38 19.69
CA GLU A 118 -8.71 57.45 20.16
C GLU A 118 -9.62 56.43 19.43
N CYS A 119 -9.36 56.12 18.16
CA CYS A 119 -10.02 55.00 17.47
C CYS A 119 -9.63 53.66 18.09
N VAL A 120 -8.35 53.45 18.35
CA VAL A 120 -7.84 52.24 19.03
C VAL A 120 -8.50 52.09 20.39
N LYS A 121 -8.56 53.14 21.20
CA LYS A 121 -9.20 53.13 22.52
C LYS A 121 -10.69 52.78 22.43
N VAL A 122 -11.41 53.32 21.46
CA VAL A 122 -12.84 53.00 21.26
C VAL A 122 -13.04 51.55 20.84
N LEU A 123 -12.24 51.06 19.90
CA LEU A 123 -12.30 49.67 19.43
C LEU A 123 -11.93 48.68 20.55
N LEU A 124 -10.88 48.95 21.33
CA LEU A 124 -10.50 48.13 22.48
C LEU A 124 -11.58 48.10 23.55
N LYS A 125 -12.18 49.25 23.87
CA LYS A 125 -13.30 49.33 24.82
C LYS A 125 -14.55 48.58 24.34
N ALA A 126 -14.74 48.46 23.03
CA ALA A 126 -15.85 47.73 22.43
C ALA A 126 -15.54 46.23 22.20
N GLY A 127 -14.38 45.74 22.66
CA GLY A 127 -14.02 44.32 22.60
C GLY A 127 -13.28 43.87 21.34
N ALA A 128 -12.60 44.78 20.63
CA ALA A 128 -11.78 44.41 19.47
C ALA A 128 -10.63 43.47 19.89
N ASN A 129 -10.45 42.37 19.15
CA ASN A 129 -9.46 41.35 19.48
C ASN A 129 -8.05 41.81 19.08
N THR A 130 -7.18 41.99 20.07
CA THR A 130 -5.79 42.45 19.91
C THR A 130 -4.83 41.35 19.44
N GLY A 131 -5.20 40.08 19.59
CA GLY A 131 -4.37 38.91 19.26
C GLY A 131 -4.45 38.47 17.80
N ILE A 132 -5.37 39.04 17.02
CA ILE A 132 -5.44 38.77 15.57
C ILE A 132 -4.16 39.29 14.92
N ARG A 133 -3.53 38.48 14.06
CA ARG A 133 -2.29 38.82 13.34
C ARG A 133 -2.56 38.96 11.84
N GLY A 134 -2.42 40.16 11.31
CA GLY A 134 -2.55 40.48 9.88
C GLY A 134 -1.24 40.26 9.10
N ARG A 135 -1.35 40.04 7.78
CA ARG A 135 -0.21 39.91 6.85
C ARG A 135 0.31 41.28 6.42
N ILE A 136 1.62 41.51 6.38
CA ILE A 136 2.21 42.77 5.91
C ILE A 136 2.59 42.64 4.42
N ALA A 137 2.07 43.50 3.56
CA ALA A 137 2.43 43.52 2.15
C ALA A 137 3.77 44.25 1.91
N GLY A 138 4.65 43.68 1.07
CA GLY A 138 5.76 44.44 0.45
C GLY A 138 7.21 44.11 0.85
N ARG A 139 7.51 43.05 1.62
CA ARG A 139 8.91 42.57 1.80
C ARG A 139 8.99 41.05 1.78
N HIS A 140 10.10 40.52 1.27
CA HIS A 140 10.34 39.11 0.93
C HIS A 140 10.41 38.11 2.11
N VAL A 141 9.73 38.35 3.24
CA VAL A 141 9.55 37.37 4.34
C VAL A 141 8.13 37.46 4.89
N LYS A 142 7.46 36.30 5.03
CA LYS A 142 6.04 36.12 5.43
C LYS A 142 5.80 36.41 6.93
N GLU A 143 6.02 37.64 7.38
CA GLU A 143 5.72 38.03 8.77
C GLU A 143 4.24 38.42 8.97
N ARG A 144 3.66 37.97 10.09
CA ARG A 144 2.31 38.36 10.56
C ARG A 144 2.39 39.07 11.91
N LYS A 145 1.81 40.26 12.00
CA LYS A 145 1.88 41.11 13.20
C LYS A 145 0.51 41.45 13.75
N THR A 146 0.41 41.59 15.07
CA THR A 146 -0.81 42.10 15.73
C THR A 146 -0.99 43.59 15.50
N ALA A 147 -2.18 44.11 15.78
CA ALA A 147 -2.43 45.56 15.73
C ALA A 147 -1.46 46.35 16.63
N GLU A 148 -1.12 45.82 17.81
CA GLU A 148 -0.15 46.46 18.71
C GLU A 148 1.28 46.43 18.15
N GLU A 149 1.72 45.31 17.58
CA GLU A 149 3.05 45.19 16.96
C GLU A 149 3.19 46.01 15.67
N LEU A 150 2.07 46.39 15.06
CA LEU A 150 1.99 47.29 13.91
C LEU A 150 1.89 48.78 14.31
N ALA A 151 1.64 49.08 15.59
CA ALA A 151 1.55 50.45 16.06
C ALA A 151 2.94 51.10 16.03
N LEU A 152 3.13 52.03 15.10
CA LEU A 152 4.40 52.75 14.95
C LEU A 152 4.47 54.01 15.84
N GLN A 153 3.32 54.47 16.35
CA GLN A 153 3.24 55.69 17.15
C GLN A 153 3.17 55.40 18.64
N GLU A 154 3.92 56.19 19.42
CA GLU A 154 4.12 55.98 20.86
C GLU A 154 2.83 56.20 21.67
N ASP A 155 1.96 57.10 21.23
CA ASP A 155 0.65 57.37 21.84
C ASP A 155 -0.33 56.21 21.68
N VAL A 156 -0.36 55.56 20.51
CA VAL A 156 -1.13 54.33 20.28
C VAL A 156 -0.59 53.19 21.15
N LEU A 157 0.73 53.02 21.21
CA LEU A 157 1.37 52.03 22.09
C LEU A 157 1.03 52.31 23.56
N LYS A 158 1.02 53.57 24.00
CA LYS A 158 0.58 53.94 25.35
C LYS A 158 -0.87 53.55 25.63
N VAL A 159 -1.78 53.62 24.65
CA VAL A 159 -3.16 53.15 24.82
C VAL A 159 -3.20 51.64 25.04
N PHE A 160 -2.47 50.85 24.24
CA PHE A 160 -2.34 49.41 24.46
C PHE A 160 -1.70 49.08 25.82
N GLN A 161 -0.65 49.80 26.21
CA GLN A 161 0.02 49.64 27.49
C GLN A 161 -0.85 50.06 28.68
N LEU A 162 -1.63 51.15 28.56
CA LEU A 162 -2.62 51.56 29.57
C LEU A 162 -3.69 50.49 29.77
N PHE A 163 -4.15 49.86 28.68
CA PHE A 163 -5.08 48.73 28.74
C PHE A 163 -4.45 47.48 29.37
N LYS A 164 -3.13 47.26 29.20
CA LYS A 164 -2.38 46.17 29.83
C LYS A 164 -2.02 46.41 31.30
N LYS A 165 -1.77 47.67 31.69
CA LYS A 165 -1.24 48.05 33.02
C LYS A 165 -2.33 48.21 34.09
N ASN A 166 -3.57 48.49 33.71
CA ASN A 166 -4.70 48.60 34.64
C ASN A 166 -5.42 47.26 34.84
N HIS A 167 -4.75 46.28 35.45
CA HIS A 167 -5.42 45.16 36.12
C HIS A 167 -5.61 45.50 37.61
N TYR A 168 -6.69 46.22 37.98
CA TYR A 168 -7.46 46.06 39.23
C TYR A 168 -8.78 46.88 39.15
N LEU A 169 -9.87 46.13 39.01
CA LEU A 169 -11.23 46.24 39.55
C LEU A 169 -11.98 47.60 39.70
N ASP A 170 -13.28 47.46 39.41
CA ASP A 170 -14.45 48.20 39.89
C ASP A 170 -14.82 49.54 39.24
N LEU A 171 -15.78 49.48 38.31
CA LEU A 171 -17.19 49.76 38.61
C LEU A 171 -18.05 49.48 37.37
N LEU A 172 -19.05 48.61 37.58
CA LEU A 172 -20.10 48.21 36.64
C LEU A 172 -20.68 49.39 35.83
N PRO A 173 -21.11 49.10 34.60
CA PRO A 173 -22.53 48.85 34.41
C PRO A 173 -22.69 47.51 33.65
N LEU A 174 -23.53 46.55 34.00
CA LEU A 174 -24.69 46.45 34.85
C LEU A 174 -24.86 44.96 35.10
N LYS A 175 -25.47 44.61 36.24
CA LYS A 175 -26.64 43.73 36.29
C LYS A 175 -27.16 43.33 34.90
N SER A 176 -26.54 42.31 34.31
CA SER A 176 -27.23 41.45 33.37
C SER A 176 -27.73 40.30 34.22
N CYS A 177 -29.03 40.01 34.16
CA CYS A 177 -29.64 38.85 34.79
C CYS A 177 -28.85 37.54 34.54
N CYS A 178 -28.02 37.49 33.49
CA CYS A 178 -27.31 36.29 33.06
C CYS A 178 -26.22 35.76 34.02
N PHE A 179 -25.49 36.60 34.77
CA PHE A 179 -24.37 36.12 35.61
C PHE A 179 -24.85 35.54 36.95
N LEU A 180 -25.77 36.23 37.64
CA LEU A 180 -26.43 35.69 38.83
C LEU A 180 -27.27 34.44 38.50
N GLN A 181 -27.83 34.35 37.29
CA GLN A 181 -28.54 33.16 36.81
C GLN A 181 -27.61 31.97 36.49
N ALA A 182 -26.32 32.21 36.25
CA ALA A 182 -25.32 31.16 36.02
C ALA A 182 -24.77 30.57 37.34
N LEU A 183 -24.81 31.33 38.44
CA LEU A 183 -24.46 30.87 39.79
C LEU A 183 -25.60 30.10 40.48
N GLN A 184 -26.83 30.16 39.96
CA GLN A 184 -27.93 29.32 40.46
C GLN A 184 -27.67 27.86 40.09
N PRO A 185 -27.59 26.94 41.06
CA PRO A 185 -27.44 25.52 40.76
C PRO A 185 -28.64 25.01 39.96
N LYS A 186 -28.40 24.28 38.88
CA LYS A 186 -29.41 23.70 38.00
C LYS A 186 -29.31 22.20 38.04
N VAL A 187 -30.44 21.50 38.05
CA VAL A 187 -30.43 20.04 37.90
C VAL A 187 -30.13 19.71 36.43
N VAL A 188 -28.98 19.10 36.18
CA VAL A 188 -28.56 18.59 34.87
C VAL A 188 -28.14 17.15 35.08
N ASP A 189 -28.71 16.22 34.30
CA ASP A 189 -28.50 14.77 34.45
C ASP A 189 -28.74 14.25 35.88
N ASN A 190 -29.77 14.79 36.54
CA ASN A 190 -30.11 14.52 37.95
C ASN A 190 -29.07 14.97 38.99
N LEU A 191 -28.05 15.75 38.59
CA LEU A 191 -27.07 16.33 39.49
C LEU A 191 -27.28 17.83 39.66
N LEU A 192 -27.13 18.32 40.89
CA LEU A 192 -27.15 19.75 41.17
C LEU A 192 -25.88 20.42 40.63
N THR A 193 -26.00 21.13 39.52
CA THR A 193 -24.89 21.60 38.69
C THR A 193 -24.71 23.12 38.72
N ILE A 194 -23.51 23.60 38.98
CA ILE A 194 -23.09 24.99 38.69
C ILE A 194 -22.21 24.99 37.44
N GLY A 195 -22.62 25.74 36.43
CA GLY A 195 -21.94 25.83 35.13
C GLY A 195 -21.39 27.23 34.85
N LEU A 196 -20.08 27.37 34.94
CA LEU A 196 -19.33 28.61 34.74
C LEU A 196 -18.28 28.49 33.62
N SER A 197 -18.55 27.65 32.62
CA SER A 197 -17.64 27.45 31.49
C SER A 197 -17.68 28.60 30.46
N GLY A 198 -16.52 28.89 29.83
CA GLY A 198 -16.41 29.88 28.75
C GLY A 198 -16.61 31.31 29.25
N LYS A 199 -16.23 31.59 30.50
CA LYS A 199 -16.49 32.87 31.19
C LYS A 199 -15.22 33.71 31.38
N GLU A 200 -14.10 33.27 30.81
CA GLU A 200 -12.79 33.92 30.93
C GLU A 200 -12.36 34.17 32.38
N LEU A 201 -12.82 33.33 33.32
CA LEU A 201 -12.54 33.49 34.74
C LEU A 201 -11.05 33.30 35.01
N THR A 202 -10.44 34.26 35.73
CA THR A 202 -9.06 34.15 36.22
C THR A 202 -8.99 33.55 37.63
N SER A 203 -10.11 33.57 38.36
CA SER A 203 -10.29 32.96 39.67
C SER A 203 -11.73 32.46 39.83
N VAL A 204 -11.93 31.44 40.67
CA VAL A 204 -13.28 30.97 41.01
C VAL A 204 -13.93 31.97 41.97
N PRO A 205 -15.15 32.49 41.69
CA PRO A 205 -15.86 33.38 42.62
C PRO A 205 -16.12 32.70 43.97
N ALA A 206 -15.95 33.45 45.07
CA ALA A 206 -16.08 32.90 46.42
C ALA A 206 -17.51 32.35 46.69
N GLU A 207 -18.51 32.95 46.06
CA GLU A 207 -19.93 32.60 46.19
C GLU A 207 -20.24 31.18 45.65
N VAL A 208 -19.37 30.61 44.80
CA VAL A 208 -19.52 29.22 44.34
C VAL A 208 -19.37 28.24 45.51
N PHE A 209 -18.51 28.56 46.48
CA PHE A 209 -18.23 27.69 47.63
C PHE A 209 -19.32 27.74 48.71
N ASP A 210 -20.19 28.76 48.67
CA ASP A 210 -21.37 28.84 49.55
C ASP A 210 -22.44 27.80 49.19
N ALA A 211 -22.44 27.30 47.95
CA ALA A 211 -23.41 26.33 47.45
C ALA A 211 -23.04 24.88 47.83
N LYS A 212 -23.13 24.56 49.12
CA LYS A 212 -22.68 23.27 49.71
C LYS A 212 -23.37 22.00 49.16
N ASP A 213 -24.52 22.16 48.53
CA ASP A 213 -25.30 21.05 47.98
C ASP A 213 -24.91 20.70 46.54
N VAL A 214 -23.97 21.41 45.93
CA VAL A 214 -23.57 21.20 44.54
C VAL A 214 -22.90 19.85 44.35
N GLU A 215 -23.35 19.13 43.33
CA GLU A 215 -22.88 17.80 42.96
C GLU A 215 -22.02 17.83 41.69
N ARG A 216 -22.21 18.81 40.79
CA ARG A 216 -21.40 19.00 39.59
C ARG A 216 -20.93 20.45 39.47
N LEU A 217 -19.62 20.66 39.37
CA LEU A 217 -19.03 21.98 39.14
C LEU A 217 -18.29 22.00 37.81
N VAL A 218 -18.76 22.82 36.87
CA VAL A 218 -18.19 22.95 35.53
C VAL A 218 -17.53 24.31 35.37
N LEU A 219 -16.20 24.32 35.32
CA LEU A 219 -15.32 25.48 35.22
C LEU A 219 -14.43 25.43 33.96
N SER A 220 -14.83 24.64 32.97
CA SER A 220 -14.10 24.42 31.71
C SER A 220 -13.93 25.68 30.85
N ASP A 221 -12.91 25.76 30.00
CA ASP A 221 -12.69 26.87 29.07
C ASP A 221 -12.67 28.24 29.79
N ASN A 222 -11.73 28.36 30.73
CA ASN A 222 -11.49 29.58 31.50
C ASN A 222 -9.98 29.87 31.53
N ARG A 223 -9.57 30.85 32.35
CA ARG A 223 -8.17 31.27 32.49
C ARG A 223 -7.69 31.05 33.93
N LEU A 224 -8.21 30.02 34.60
CA LEU A 224 -7.89 29.73 36.00
C LEU A 224 -6.44 29.26 36.12
N THR A 225 -5.67 29.90 37.00
CA THR A 225 -4.28 29.50 37.30
C THR A 225 -4.16 28.60 38.53
N SER A 226 -5.15 28.66 39.42
CA SER A 226 -5.26 27.83 40.62
C SER A 226 -6.72 27.68 41.03
N ILE A 227 -7.01 26.68 41.87
CA ILE A 227 -8.30 26.50 42.55
C ILE A 227 -8.10 26.80 44.04
N PRO A 228 -8.97 27.61 44.66
CA PRO A 228 -8.89 27.91 46.10
C PRO A 228 -9.09 26.67 46.99
N GLU A 229 -8.52 26.67 48.20
CA GLU A 229 -8.67 25.59 49.20
C GLU A 229 -10.14 25.44 49.67
N GLU A 230 -10.95 26.48 49.49
CA GLU A 230 -12.39 26.51 49.77
C GLU A 230 -13.17 25.48 48.95
N ILE A 231 -12.60 24.90 47.89
CA ILE A 231 -13.20 23.77 47.16
C ILE A 231 -13.54 22.60 48.09
N GLY A 232 -12.77 22.41 49.17
CA GLY A 232 -13.04 21.40 50.20
C GLY A 232 -14.36 21.58 50.93
N GLN A 233 -15.05 22.72 50.80
CA GLN A 233 -16.36 22.94 51.42
C GLN A 233 -17.50 22.22 50.67
N LEU A 234 -17.28 21.83 49.41
CA LEU A 234 -18.28 21.19 48.54
C LEU A 234 -18.35 19.68 48.76
N GLN A 235 -18.75 19.26 49.96
CA GLN A 235 -18.72 17.85 50.39
C GLN A 235 -19.66 16.90 49.60
N LYS A 236 -20.62 17.44 48.84
CA LYS A 236 -21.50 16.68 47.94
C LYS A 236 -20.99 16.59 46.49
N LEU A 237 -19.84 17.19 46.19
CA LEU A 237 -19.33 17.24 44.82
C LEU A 237 -18.97 15.83 44.32
N ARG A 238 -19.57 15.45 43.20
CA ARG A 238 -19.37 14.19 42.49
C ARG A 238 -18.61 14.37 41.18
N GLU A 239 -18.84 15.48 40.49
CA GLU A 239 -18.17 15.78 39.22
C GLU A 239 -17.51 17.17 39.22
N LEU A 240 -16.25 17.23 38.81
CA LEU A 240 -15.49 18.47 38.68
C LEU A 240 -14.83 18.58 37.30
N LYS A 241 -15.26 19.56 36.50
CA LYS A 241 -14.73 19.80 35.16
C LYS A 241 -13.90 21.08 35.14
N LEU A 242 -12.62 20.94 34.85
CA LEU A 242 -11.59 21.99 34.87
C LEU A 242 -10.75 22.01 33.59
N ASN A 243 -11.22 21.36 32.53
CA ASN A 243 -10.51 21.30 31.26
C ASN A 243 -10.35 22.67 30.59
N ASP A 244 -9.32 22.84 29.76
CA ASP A 244 -9.00 24.07 29.04
C ASP A 244 -8.84 25.27 30.01
N ASN A 245 -7.86 25.14 30.91
CA ASN A 245 -7.49 26.17 31.88
C ASN A 245 -5.95 26.31 31.95
N LEU A 246 -5.44 27.08 32.91
CA LEU A 246 -4.00 27.35 33.08
C LEU A 246 -3.50 26.85 34.45
N LEU A 247 -4.13 25.80 35.00
CA LEU A 247 -3.81 25.28 36.33
C LEU A 247 -2.40 24.70 36.36
N THR A 248 -1.59 25.11 37.33
CA THR A 248 -0.25 24.56 37.57
C THR A 248 -0.20 23.55 38.71
N HIS A 249 -1.18 23.60 39.61
CA HIS A 249 -1.32 22.73 40.77
C HIS A 249 -2.79 22.65 41.19
N LEU A 250 -3.13 21.61 41.96
CA LEU A 250 -4.42 21.46 42.62
C LEU A 250 -4.28 21.74 44.12
N PRO A 251 -5.31 22.30 44.78
CA PRO A 251 -5.30 22.54 46.23
C PRO A 251 -5.36 21.22 46.99
N GLN A 252 -4.81 21.22 48.21
CA GLN A 252 -4.77 20.02 49.05
C GLN A 252 -6.18 19.58 49.47
N ALA A 253 -7.10 20.54 49.63
CA ALA A 253 -8.50 20.29 49.96
C ALA A 253 -9.24 19.39 48.96
N ILE A 254 -8.80 19.27 47.70
CA ILE A 254 -9.46 18.39 46.73
C ILE A 254 -9.43 16.92 47.17
N ALA A 255 -8.35 16.51 47.85
CA ALA A 255 -8.18 15.16 48.37
C ALA A 255 -9.08 14.85 49.59
N THR A 256 -9.86 15.83 50.07
CA THR A 256 -10.80 15.67 51.19
C THR A 256 -12.25 15.46 50.76
N LEU A 257 -12.52 15.46 49.45
CA LEU A 257 -13.88 15.34 48.90
C LEU A 257 -14.31 13.86 48.85
N PRO A 258 -15.31 13.44 49.64
CA PRO A 258 -15.59 12.01 49.84
C PRO A 258 -16.34 11.35 48.67
N ASN A 259 -17.08 12.12 47.89
CA ASN A 259 -17.98 11.61 46.85
C ASN A 259 -17.50 11.92 45.43
N LEU A 260 -16.27 12.42 45.25
CA LEU A 260 -15.79 12.82 43.93
C LEU A 260 -15.51 11.58 43.09
N GLU A 261 -16.28 11.43 42.01
CA GLU A 261 -16.29 10.29 41.09
C GLU A 261 -15.67 10.66 39.72
N PHE A 262 -15.83 11.90 39.28
CA PHE A 262 -15.36 12.36 37.98
C PHE A 262 -14.53 13.63 38.12
N ILE A 263 -13.33 13.64 37.53
CA ILE A 263 -12.53 14.84 37.41
C ILE A 263 -11.90 14.96 36.01
N ASP A 264 -12.08 16.14 35.40
CA ASP A 264 -11.47 16.46 34.10
C ASP A 264 -10.52 17.66 34.22
N LEU A 265 -9.24 17.41 34.02
CA LEU A 265 -8.13 18.35 34.11
C LEU A 265 -7.41 18.50 32.76
N THR A 266 -8.05 18.10 31.67
CA THR A 266 -7.49 18.14 30.32
C THR A 266 -7.01 19.54 29.93
N ARG A 267 -5.89 19.66 29.22
CA ARG A 267 -5.34 20.93 28.71
C ARG A 267 -5.11 21.96 29.83
N ASN A 268 -4.24 21.59 30.76
CA ASN A 268 -3.73 22.44 31.84
C ASN A 268 -2.19 22.42 31.84
N SER A 269 -1.55 22.82 32.93
CA SER A 269 -0.10 22.78 33.11
C SER A 269 0.30 22.08 34.40
N LEU A 270 -0.43 21.02 34.78
CA LEU A 270 -0.15 20.22 35.97
C LEU A 270 1.08 19.34 35.77
N GLU A 271 1.90 19.26 36.83
CA GLU A 271 3.09 18.39 36.88
C GLU A 271 2.93 17.25 37.91
N THR A 272 2.14 17.46 38.96
CA THR A 272 1.88 16.49 40.04
C THR A 272 0.43 16.57 40.52
N LEU A 273 0.00 15.55 41.27
CA LEU A 273 -1.27 15.52 42.01
C LEU A 273 -0.99 15.73 43.51
N PRO A 274 -1.96 16.25 44.30
CA PRO A 274 -1.76 16.52 45.72
C PRO A 274 -1.70 15.25 46.57
N ASP A 275 -1.07 15.34 47.75
CA ASP A 275 -0.92 14.19 48.64
C ASP A 275 -2.28 13.60 49.04
N GLY A 276 -2.41 12.27 49.03
CA GLY A 276 -3.65 11.60 49.42
C GLY A 276 -4.77 11.67 48.38
N PHE A 277 -4.48 12.11 47.14
CA PHE A 277 -5.40 12.02 46.00
C PHE A 277 -5.93 10.59 45.77
N SER A 278 -5.15 9.58 46.13
CA SER A 278 -5.52 8.15 46.11
C SER A 278 -6.68 7.77 47.02
N ARG A 279 -7.08 8.63 47.98
CA ARG A 279 -8.23 8.38 48.88
C ARG A 279 -9.59 8.60 48.21
N LEU A 280 -9.60 9.29 47.07
CA LEU A 280 -10.81 9.60 46.33
C LEU A 280 -11.42 8.34 45.72
N GLN A 281 -12.74 8.33 45.56
CA GLN A 281 -13.49 7.23 44.93
C GLN A 281 -13.70 7.52 43.43
N LEU A 282 -12.66 8.01 42.76
CA LEU A 282 -12.73 8.42 41.35
C LEU A 282 -12.96 7.21 40.45
N GLN A 283 -13.95 7.33 39.57
CA GLN A 283 -14.22 6.43 38.45
C GLN A 283 -13.58 6.95 37.17
N VAL A 284 -13.55 8.27 36.96
CA VAL A 284 -13.02 8.89 35.74
C VAL A 284 -12.02 9.99 36.07
N LEU A 285 -10.82 9.87 35.49
CA LEU A 285 -9.73 10.83 35.62
C LEU A 285 -9.18 11.20 34.25
N HIS A 286 -9.37 12.45 33.84
CA HIS A 286 -8.76 12.99 32.62
C HIS A 286 -7.64 13.97 32.95
N LEU A 287 -6.44 13.67 32.47
CA LEU A 287 -5.19 14.41 32.65
C LEU A 287 -4.54 14.74 31.30
N HIS A 288 -5.30 14.68 30.20
CA HIS A 288 -4.78 14.86 28.85
C HIS A 288 -4.13 16.24 28.66
N ASP A 289 -3.11 16.37 27.80
CA ASP A 289 -2.40 17.62 27.49
C ASP A 289 -1.97 18.41 28.76
N ASN A 290 -1.18 17.79 29.63
CA ASN A 290 -0.56 18.42 30.80
C ASN A 290 0.98 18.33 30.71
N ARG A 291 1.69 18.43 31.84
CA ARG A 291 3.16 18.39 31.91
C ARG A 291 3.69 17.22 32.74
N PHE A 292 2.90 16.16 32.92
CA PHE A 292 3.32 14.98 33.68
C PHE A 292 4.47 14.25 32.98
N ALA A 293 5.60 14.08 33.68
CA ALA A 293 6.74 13.31 33.17
C ALA A 293 6.51 11.78 33.31
N GLU A 294 5.70 11.39 34.28
CA GLU A 294 5.26 10.03 34.58
C GLU A 294 3.84 10.06 35.13
N ILE A 295 3.15 8.91 35.11
CA ILE A 295 1.84 8.80 35.77
C ILE A 295 2.07 8.88 37.29
N PRO A 296 1.42 9.79 38.02
CA PRO A 296 1.61 9.93 39.46
C PRO A 296 1.27 8.65 40.23
N GLU A 297 2.05 8.32 41.27
CA GLU A 297 1.89 7.11 42.08
C GLU A 297 0.50 7.01 42.73
N GLU A 298 -0.12 8.15 43.01
CA GLU A 298 -1.45 8.24 43.59
C GLU A 298 -2.53 7.64 42.68
N VAL A 299 -2.33 7.67 41.36
CA VAL A 299 -3.30 7.16 40.39
C VAL A 299 -3.44 5.64 40.48
N PHE A 300 -2.33 4.92 40.67
CA PHE A 300 -2.34 3.44 40.74
C PHE A 300 -3.06 2.90 41.98
N LEU A 301 -3.26 3.75 42.99
CA LEU A 301 -3.89 3.42 44.26
C LEU A 301 -5.38 3.79 44.31
N LEU A 302 -5.95 4.30 43.22
CA LEU A 302 -7.38 4.63 43.15
C LEU A 302 -8.23 3.35 43.02
N PRO A 303 -9.10 3.04 44.00
CA PRO A 303 -9.72 1.71 44.10
C PRO A 303 -10.88 1.46 43.13
N GLN A 304 -11.42 2.51 42.49
CA GLN A 304 -12.64 2.43 41.65
C GLN A 304 -12.43 3.01 40.24
N LEU A 305 -11.17 3.27 39.84
CA LEU A 305 -10.87 3.96 38.59
C LEU A 305 -11.18 3.07 37.37
N GLN A 306 -12.11 3.54 36.54
CA GLN A 306 -12.57 2.89 35.32
C GLN A 306 -11.99 3.55 34.07
N VAL A 307 -11.82 4.87 34.07
CA VAL A 307 -11.34 5.61 32.89
C VAL A 307 -10.17 6.50 33.25
N LEU A 308 -9.05 6.31 32.55
CA LEU A 308 -7.83 7.09 32.70
C LEU A 308 -7.39 7.68 31.35
N SER A 309 -7.26 9.00 31.28
CA SER A 309 -6.67 9.68 30.13
C SER A 309 -5.43 10.45 30.54
N VAL A 310 -4.28 10.13 29.95
CA VAL A 310 -2.99 10.77 30.24
C VAL A 310 -2.25 11.19 28.96
N GLY A 311 -2.91 11.12 27.80
CA GLY A 311 -2.29 11.53 26.54
C GLY A 311 -1.82 12.99 26.50
N GLY A 312 -0.94 13.36 25.57
CA GLY A 312 -0.40 14.72 25.40
C GLY A 312 0.61 15.13 26.48
N ASN A 313 1.00 14.20 27.35
CA ASN A 313 2.01 14.41 28.39
C ASN A 313 3.38 13.87 27.93
N PRO A 314 4.51 14.43 28.41
CA PRO A 314 5.86 13.95 28.10
C PRO A 314 6.24 12.62 28.80
N ILE A 315 5.29 11.68 28.89
CA ILE A 315 5.47 10.36 29.49
C ILE A 315 6.28 9.48 28.54
N LYS A 316 7.37 8.91 29.05
CA LYS A 316 8.29 8.06 28.27
C LYS A 316 8.07 6.56 28.44
N ARG A 317 7.54 6.14 29.58
CA ARG A 317 7.35 4.72 29.95
C ARG A 317 6.14 4.58 30.88
N LEU A 318 5.48 3.43 30.83
CA LEU A 318 4.49 3.03 31.83
C LEU A 318 5.14 2.09 32.85
N PRO A 319 4.90 2.26 34.16
CA PRO A 319 5.42 1.34 35.17
C PRO A 319 4.57 0.07 35.25
N ASP A 320 5.17 -1.05 35.69
CA ASP A 320 4.47 -2.34 35.91
C ASP A 320 3.33 -2.23 36.93
N ARG A 321 3.36 -1.21 37.79
CA ARG A 321 2.28 -0.91 38.75
C ARG A 321 0.95 -0.58 38.09
N ILE A 322 0.92 -0.25 36.80
CA ILE A 322 -0.35 -0.01 36.09
C ILE A 322 -1.29 -1.22 36.17
N ALA A 323 -0.75 -2.44 36.29
CA ALA A 323 -1.53 -3.66 36.50
C ALA A 323 -2.36 -3.68 37.80
N GLN A 324 -2.12 -2.78 38.75
CA GLN A 324 -2.94 -2.62 39.95
C GLN A 324 -4.32 -2.04 39.65
N LEU A 325 -4.48 -1.36 38.50
CA LEU A 325 -5.74 -0.81 38.02
C LEU A 325 -6.61 -1.89 37.35
N THR A 326 -6.93 -2.95 38.10
CA THR A 326 -7.64 -4.12 37.56
C THR A 326 -9.08 -3.85 37.13
N GLY A 327 -9.68 -2.75 37.61
CA GLY A 327 -11.02 -2.29 37.22
C GLY A 327 -11.03 -1.23 36.12
N LEU A 328 -9.91 -1.00 35.43
CA LEU A 328 -9.81 0.01 34.37
C LEU A 328 -10.43 -0.50 33.06
N ASP A 329 -11.50 0.16 32.62
CA ASP A 329 -12.22 -0.14 31.39
C ASP A 329 -11.64 0.60 30.19
N ALA A 330 -11.14 1.84 30.37
CA ALA A 330 -10.64 2.66 29.27
C ALA A 330 -9.34 3.41 29.60
N LEU A 331 -8.36 3.30 28.70
CA LEU A 331 -7.05 3.94 28.79
C LEU A 331 -6.72 4.75 27.53
N TYR A 332 -6.49 6.05 27.70
CA TYR A 332 -6.13 6.97 26.63
C TYR A 332 -4.71 7.53 26.84
N ILE A 333 -3.77 7.09 26.01
CA ILE A 333 -2.33 7.41 26.10
C ILE A 333 -1.79 8.05 24.80
N ASN A 334 -2.67 8.75 24.08
CA ASN A 334 -2.39 9.43 22.81
C ASN A 334 -1.30 10.51 22.96
N ARG A 335 -0.40 10.70 21.98
CA ARG A 335 0.64 11.76 21.95
C ARG A 335 1.59 11.73 23.15
N CYS A 336 1.78 10.58 23.78
CA CYS A 336 2.86 10.35 24.74
C CYS A 336 4.20 10.14 24.00
N GLN A 337 5.32 10.32 24.71
CA GLN A 337 6.68 10.23 24.14
C GLN A 337 7.30 8.85 24.38
N PHE A 338 6.55 7.78 24.13
CA PHE A 338 7.03 6.42 24.35
C PHE A 338 8.17 6.07 23.36
N ASP A 339 9.23 5.44 23.87
CA ASP A 339 10.33 4.96 23.01
C ASP A 339 9.91 3.70 22.24
N GLU A 340 9.11 2.83 22.89
CA GLU A 340 8.59 1.55 22.40
C GLU A 340 7.12 1.37 22.81
N PHE A 341 6.42 0.39 22.22
CA PHE A 341 5.01 0.17 22.53
C PHE A 341 4.92 -0.19 24.02
N PRO A 342 4.02 0.44 24.79
CA PRO A 342 4.02 0.28 26.25
C PRO A 342 3.46 -1.09 26.65
N ILE A 343 4.29 -2.13 26.65
CA ILE A 343 3.92 -3.53 26.93
C ILE A 343 3.20 -3.73 28.26
N GLN A 344 3.36 -2.81 29.22
CA GLN A 344 2.67 -2.86 30.51
C GLN A 344 1.14 -2.76 30.36
N VAL A 345 0.62 -2.12 29.30
CA VAL A 345 -0.84 -2.09 29.06
C VAL A 345 -1.42 -3.49 28.82
N LEU A 346 -0.59 -4.45 28.39
CA LEU A 346 -1.00 -5.83 28.13
C LEU A 346 -1.31 -6.63 29.41
N GLN A 347 -0.98 -6.07 30.57
CA GLN A 347 -1.31 -6.65 31.88
C GLN A 347 -2.74 -6.30 32.33
N LEU A 348 -3.41 -5.36 31.65
CA LEU A 348 -4.77 -4.90 31.94
C LEU A 348 -5.79 -5.77 31.19
N GLU A 349 -5.93 -7.03 31.57
CA GLU A 349 -6.80 -7.99 30.85
C GLU A 349 -8.29 -7.60 30.83
N GLY A 350 -8.73 -6.75 31.78
CA GLY A 350 -10.08 -6.19 31.84
C GLY A 350 -10.37 -5.02 30.90
N LEU A 351 -9.35 -4.49 30.22
CA LEU A 351 -9.47 -3.26 29.43
C LEU A 351 -10.40 -3.43 28.21
N GLU A 352 -11.36 -2.53 28.06
CA GLU A 352 -12.31 -2.50 26.95
C GLU A 352 -11.93 -1.47 25.87
N THR A 353 -11.30 -0.36 26.23
CA THR A 353 -10.91 0.70 25.28
C THR A 353 -9.45 1.09 25.46
N LEU A 354 -8.69 1.04 24.36
CA LEU A 354 -7.28 1.43 24.34
C LEU A 354 -7.01 2.37 23.18
N HIS A 355 -6.59 3.60 23.50
CA HIS A 355 -6.21 4.60 22.51
C HIS A 355 -4.72 4.94 22.63
N VAL A 356 -3.96 4.64 21.58
CA VAL A 356 -2.50 4.81 21.53
C VAL A 356 -2.10 5.49 20.22
N ARG A 357 -2.47 6.75 20.03
CA ARG A 357 -2.11 7.54 18.83
C ARG A 357 -0.79 8.28 18.99
N PHE A 358 -0.07 8.54 17.90
CA PHE A 358 1.17 9.32 17.88
C PHE A 358 2.20 8.92 18.97
N TRP A 359 2.29 7.64 19.32
CA TRP A 359 3.21 7.21 20.39
C TRP A 359 4.66 7.12 19.91
N ALA A 360 4.86 6.82 18.62
CA ALA A 360 6.17 6.70 18.00
C ALA A 360 6.82 8.07 17.80
N GLY A 361 7.75 8.44 18.68
CA GLY A 361 8.56 9.65 18.49
C GLY A 361 9.45 9.56 17.23
N LYS A 362 9.87 10.71 16.68
CA LYS A 362 10.78 10.85 15.50
C LYS A 362 12.13 10.07 15.58
N ARG A 363 12.38 9.34 16.67
CA ARG A 363 13.62 8.60 16.93
C ARG A 363 13.49 7.09 16.73
N ASN A 364 12.29 6.52 16.64
CA ASN A 364 12.12 5.09 16.40
C ASN A 364 11.99 4.84 14.87
N PRO A 365 12.94 4.13 14.24
CA PRO A 365 12.95 3.98 12.78
C PRO A 365 11.82 3.09 12.24
N SER A 366 11.13 2.28 13.06
CA SER A 366 9.90 1.58 12.68
C SER A 366 9.13 1.14 13.95
N PRO A 367 7.99 1.78 14.30
CA PRO A 367 7.20 1.42 15.46
C PRO A 367 6.42 0.11 15.22
N VAL A 368 6.42 -0.77 16.23
CA VAL A 368 5.82 -2.11 16.15
C VAL A 368 4.89 -2.34 17.33
N VAL A 369 3.73 -2.93 17.06
CA VAL A 369 2.81 -3.44 18.08
C VAL A 369 3.20 -4.91 18.40
N PRO A 370 3.35 -5.29 19.68
CA PRO A 370 3.75 -6.64 20.07
C PRO A 370 2.65 -7.68 19.80
N GLU A 371 3.05 -8.93 19.54
CA GLU A 371 2.15 -10.08 19.34
C GLU A 371 1.23 -10.33 20.56
N ASP A 372 1.74 -10.06 21.76
CA ASP A 372 1.01 -10.22 23.02
C ASP A 372 -0.21 -9.28 23.17
N ILE A 373 -0.47 -8.38 22.21
CA ILE A 373 -1.70 -7.56 22.17
C ILE A 373 -2.98 -8.41 22.20
N GLY A 374 -2.92 -9.64 21.67
CA GLY A 374 -4.02 -10.61 21.69
C GLY A 374 -4.48 -11.03 23.10
N ARG A 375 -3.69 -10.75 24.15
CA ARG A 375 -4.07 -11.01 25.54
C ARG A 375 -5.26 -10.17 26.01
N LEU A 376 -5.50 -9.00 25.41
CA LEU A 376 -6.58 -8.08 25.77
C LEU A 376 -7.93 -8.53 25.21
N LYS A 377 -8.42 -9.70 25.63
CA LYS A 377 -9.63 -10.33 25.07
C LYS A 377 -10.91 -9.53 25.30
N ASN A 378 -10.95 -8.68 26.32
CA ASN A 378 -12.10 -7.80 26.61
C ASN A 378 -12.10 -6.51 25.78
N LEU A 379 -11.06 -6.27 24.98
CA LEU A 379 -10.95 -5.05 24.19
C LEU A 379 -12.05 -4.96 23.14
N VAL A 380 -12.83 -3.88 23.21
CA VAL A 380 -13.94 -3.52 22.32
C VAL A 380 -13.50 -2.46 21.30
N GLU A 381 -12.66 -1.51 21.71
CA GLU A 381 -12.15 -0.44 20.85
C GLU A 381 -10.62 -0.32 20.97
N LEU A 382 -9.94 -0.40 19.82
CA LEU A 382 -8.50 -0.21 19.70
C LEU A 382 -8.22 0.87 18.66
N ASP A 383 -7.49 1.89 19.08
CA ASP A 383 -7.15 3.02 18.25
C ASP A 383 -5.63 3.19 18.14
N LEU A 384 -5.14 2.95 16.94
CA LEU A 384 -3.74 3.01 16.54
C LEU A 384 -3.52 4.04 15.42
N GLU A 385 -4.38 5.04 15.31
CA GLU A 385 -4.28 6.10 14.31
C GLU A 385 -2.92 6.85 14.41
N SER A 386 -2.34 7.20 13.26
CA SER A 386 -1.21 8.13 13.17
C SER A 386 0.04 7.70 13.96
N ASN A 387 0.46 6.44 13.78
CA ASN A 387 1.61 5.87 14.48
C ASN A 387 2.79 5.51 13.57
N ASP A 388 2.74 5.84 12.27
CA ASP A 388 3.76 5.43 11.30
C ASP A 388 4.01 3.90 11.26
N LEU A 389 3.02 3.07 11.65
CA LEU A 389 3.14 1.61 11.66
C LEU A 389 3.34 1.07 10.23
N GLU A 390 4.35 0.23 10.02
CA GLU A 390 4.63 -0.40 8.71
C GLU A 390 3.94 -1.77 8.56
N SER A 391 3.75 -2.47 9.68
CA SER A 391 3.11 -3.79 9.74
C SER A 391 2.32 -3.97 11.02
N LEU A 392 1.46 -4.99 11.03
CA LEU A 392 0.63 -5.38 12.17
C LEU A 392 0.96 -6.82 12.60
N PRO A 393 0.96 -7.11 13.92
CA PRO A 393 1.20 -8.47 14.43
C PRO A 393 0.01 -9.40 14.16
N ASP A 394 0.28 -10.70 14.11
CA ASP A 394 -0.76 -11.72 13.90
C ASP A 394 -1.71 -11.84 15.11
N GLY A 395 -1.22 -11.55 16.31
CA GLY A 395 -1.95 -11.58 17.59
C GLY A 395 -3.12 -10.60 17.68
N LEU A 396 -3.19 -9.58 16.82
CA LEU A 396 -4.40 -8.74 16.70
C LEU A 396 -5.64 -9.55 16.30
N GLY A 397 -5.46 -10.67 15.60
CA GLY A 397 -6.54 -11.58 15.23
C GLY A 397 -7.16 -12.35 16.40
N GLU A 398 -6.59 -12.26 17.61
CA GLU A 398 -7.09 -12.95 18.82
C GLU A 398 -8.06 -12.10 19.66
N LEU A 399 -8.26 -10.84 19.30
CA LEU A 399 -9.12 -9.89 20.02
C LEU A 399 -10.61 -10.20 19.81
N SER A 400 -11.13 -11.20 20.51
CA SER A 400 -12.47 -11.76 20.25
C SER A 400 -13.64 -10.79 20.43
N ASN A 401 -13.51 -9.77 21.29
CA ASN A 401 -14.58 -8.80 21.58
C ASN A 401 -14.47 -7.48 20.81
N ILE A 402 -13.46 -7.32 19.95
CA ILE A 402 -13.20 -6.07 19.25
C ILE A 402 -14.36 -5.74 18.30
N ARG A 403 -14.81 -4.48 18.36
CA ARG A 403 -15.87 -3.93 17.53
C ARG A 403 -15.38 -2.79 16.66
N LYS A 404 -14.40 -2.03 17.14
CA LYS A 404 -13.83 -0.89 16.44
C LYS A 404 -12.31 -0.97 16.45
N LEU A 405 -11.71 -0.86 15.26
CA LEU A 405 -10.27 -0.89 15.06
C LEU A 405 -9.86 0.26 14.12
N ASP A 406 -9.20 1.27 14.66
CA ASP A 406 -8.69 2.39 13.86
C ASP A 406 -7.19 2.18 13.57
N LEU A 407 -6.87 2.04 12.29
CA LEU A 407 -5.51 1.88 11.75
C LEU A 407 -5.15 3.01 10.79
N SER A 408 -5.95 4.08 10.74
CA SER A 408 -5.82 5.15 9.77
C SER A 408 -4.51 5.94 9.92
N ASN A 409 -4.07 6.56 8.82
CA ASN A 409 -2.87 7.40 8.76
C ASN A 409 -1.58 6.71 9.26
N ASN A 410 -1.36 5.47 8.81
CA ASN A 410 -0.14 4.71 9.07
C ASN A 410 0.62 4.44 7.76
N ARG A 411 1.65 3.58 7.79
CA ARG A 411 2.44 3.17 6.62
C ARG A 411 2.21 1.70 6.28
N ILE A 412 1.05 1.16 6.65
CA ILE A 412 0.74 -0.25 6.51
C ILE A 412 0.53 -0.55 5.03
N SER A 413 1.35 -1.45 4.48
CA SER A 413 1.19 -1.91 3.10
C SER A 413 0.32 -3.15 2.99
N ARG A 414 0.27 -3.98 4.05
CA ARG A 414 -0.47 -5.26 4.05
C ARG A 414 -1.14 -5.53 5.40
N LEU A 415 -2.38 -6.01 5.36
CA LEU A 415 -3.10 -6.49 6.55
C LEU A 415 -2.85 -7.99 6.81
N PRO A 416 -2.65 -8.43 8.06
CA PRO A 416 -2.49 -9.84 8.39
C PRO A 416 -3.80 -10.62 8.21
N LEU A 417 -3.70 -11.85 7.72
CA LEU A 417 -4.86 -12.72 7.46
C LEU A 417 -5.60 -13.10 8.75
N THR A 418 -4.91 -13.11 9.88
CA THR A 418 -5.50 -13.43 11.19
C THR A 418 -6.59 -12.45 11.61
N LEU A 419 -6.59 -11.21 11.09
CA LEU A 419 -7.69 -10.25 11.32
C LEU A 419 -9.04 -10.78 10.85
N SER A 420 -9.07 -11.72 9.89
CA SER A 420 -10.32 -12.37 9.44
C SER A 420 -11.08 -13.11 10.55
N ARG A 421 -10.38 -13.49 11.65
CA ARG A 421 -10.95 -14.15 12.83
C ARG A 421 -11.79 -13.22 13.71
N LEU A 422 -11.70 -11.90 13.51
CA LEU A 422 -12.43 -10.90 14.27
C LEU A 422 -13.90 -10.83 13.84
N ALA A 423 -14.69 -11.84 14.22
CA ALA A 423 -16.08 -11.98 13.80
C ALA A 423 -17.00 -10.84 14.30
N GLY A 424 -16.63 -10.18 15.41
CA GLY A 424 -17.39 -9.08 16.02
C GLY A 424 -17.06 -7.69 15.49
N LEU A 425 -16.06 -7.55 14.61
CA LEU A 425 -15.57 -6.26 14.13
C LEU A 425 -16.61 -5.57 13.24
N LYS A 426 -17.08 -4.39 13.67
CA LYS A 426 -18.11 -3.60 12.98
C LYS A 426 -17.50 -2.47 12.17
N GLU A 427 -16.46 -1.87 12.70
CA GLU A 427 -15.84 -0.68 12.13
C GLU A 427 -14.32 -0.88 12.12
N MET A 428 -13.75 -0.75 10.93
CA MET A 428 -12.32 -0.80 10.72
C MET A 428 -11.93 0.30 9.75
N ASP A 429 -11.16 1.26 10.22
CA ASP A 429 -10.62 2.33 9.40
C ASP A 429 -9.17 2.01 9.02
N VAL A 430 -8.90 1.97 7.72
CA VAL A 430 -7.57 1.73 7.15
C VAL A 430 -7.16 2.85 6.17
N SER A 431 -7.87 3.98 6.22
CA SER A 431 -7.62 5.13 5.34
C SER A 431 -6.23 5.71 5.56
N GLU A 432 -5.74 6.48 4.57
CA GLU A 432 -4.43 7.13 4.62
C GLU A 432 -3.26 6.15 4.88
N ASN A 433 -3.38 4.91 4.35
CA ASN A 433 -2.31 3.91 4.32
C ASN A 433 -1.95 3.52 2.88
N PRO A 434 -0.68 3.19 2.58
CA PRO A 434 -0.25 2.71 1.26
C PRO A 434 -0.59 1.22 1.05
N LEU A 435 -1.82 0.80 1.33
CA LEU A 435 -2.25 -0.60 1.24
C LEU A 435 -2.17 -1.12 -0.20
N THR A 436 -1.41 -2.20 -0.37
CA THR A 436 -1.41 -3.02 -1.60
C THR A 436 -2.25 -4.27 -1.43
N TYR A 437 -2.48 -4.72 -0.19
CA TYR A 437 -3.23 -5.92 0.14
C TYR A 437 -3.97 -5.75 1.49
N PRO A 438 -5.31 -5.69 1.53
CA PRO A 438 -6.25 -5.83 0.41
C PRO A 438 -6.11 -4.73 -0.65
N PRO A 439 -6.55 -4.99 -1.89
CA PRO A 439 -6.57 -3.98 -2.95
C PRO A 439 -7.35 -2.72 -2.55
N PRO A 440 -6.99 -1.52 -3.05
CA PRO A 440 -7.68 -0.27 -2.70
C PRO A 440 -9.20 -0.29 -2.96
N ASP A 441 -9.65 -0.98 -4.02
CA ASP A 441 -11.07 -1.10 -4.35
C ASP A 441 -11.86 -1.97 -3.35
N VAL A 442 -11.18 -2.85 -2.61
CA VAL A 442 -11.77 -3.59 -1.49
C VAL A 442 -11.82 -2.69 -0.26
N CYS A 443 -10.76 -1.91 -0.01
CA CYS A 443 -10.69 -0.98 1.11
C CYS A 443 -11.78 0.12 1.02
N GLU A 444 -12.04 0.66 -0.18
CA GLU A 444 -13.08 1.68 -0.41
C GLU A 444 -14.51 1.16 -0.15
N LYS A 445 -14.73 -0.15 -0.21
CA LYS A 445 -16.04 -0.78 0.06
C LYS A 445 -16.32 -0.96 1.55
N GLY A 446 -15.35 -0.65 2.41
CA GLY A 446 -15.48 -0.66 3.87
C GLY A 446 -15.22 -2.02 4.53
N THR A 447 -15.42 -2.07 5.85
CA THR A 447 -14.97 -3.15 6.74
C THR A 447 -15.48 -4.54 6.33
N ALA A 448 -16.75 -4.68 5.93
CA ALA A 448 -17.31 -5.97 5.55
C ALA A 448 -16.58 -6.58 4.34
N ALA A 449 -16.29 -5.77 3.32
CA ALA A 449 -15.59 -6.23 2.11
C ALA A 449 -14.15 -6.64 2.41
N ILE A 450 -13.46 -5.90 3.27
CA ILE A 450 -12.10 -6.26 3.72
C ILE A 450 -12.12 -7.59 4.47
N MET A 451 -13.04 -7.75 5.42
CA MET A 451 -13.14 -8.97 6.23
C MET A 451 -13.50 -10.19 5.37
N ASP A 452 -14.39 -10.04 4.39
CA ASP A 452 -14.73 -11.11 3.44
C ASP A 452 -13.55 -11.49 2.54
N PHE A 453 -12.80 -10.50 2.08
CA PHE A 453 -11.57 -10.72 1.32
C PHE A 453 -10.56 -11.52 2.15
N LEU A 454 -10.23 -11.06 3.37
CA LEU A 454 -9.28 -11.74 4.24
C LEU A 454 -9.74 -13.16 4.62
N ARG A 455 -11.04 -13.36 4.87
CA ARG A 455 -11.61 -14.69 5.13
C ARG A 455 -11.43 -15.65 3.96
N ARG A 456 -11.67 -15.19 2.73
CA ARG A 456 -11.49 -16.03 1.53
C ARG A 456 -10.04 -16.44 1.36
N GLU A 457 -9.12 -15.49 1.48
CA GLU A 457 -7.68 -15.73 1.30
C GLU A 457 -7.11 -16.62 2.41
N MET A 458 -7.59 -16.45 3.65
CA MET A 458 -7.25 -17.35 4.76
C MET A 458 -7.74 -18.77 4.50
N LYS A 459 -8.97 -18.92 4.00
CA LYS A 459 -9.52 -20.23 3.64
C LYS A 459 -8.72 -20.90 2.51
N GLU A 460 -8.33 -20.15 1.48
CA GLU A 460 -7.49 -20.68 0.39
C GLU A 460 -6.10 -21.11 0.90
N LYS A 461 -5.52 -20.33 1.82
CA LYS A 461 -4.24 -20.69 2.47
C LYS A 461 -4.38 -21.95 3.33
N GLU A 462 -5.43 -22.05 4.14
CA GLU A 462 -5.73 -23.22 4.97
C GLU A 462 -6.00 -24.46 4.12
N GLU A 463 -6.74 -24.32 3.02
CA GLU A 463 -7.00 -25.41 2.08
C GLU A 463 -5.72 -25.88 1.38
N LYS A 464 -4.82 -24.96 0.99
CA LYS A 464 -3.51 -25.31 0.42
C LYS A 464 -2.63 -26.05 1.42
N GLU A 465 -2.62 -25.64 2.69
CA GLU A 465 -1.91 -26.38 3.76
C GLU A 465 -2.54 -27.74 4.06
N LEU A 466 -3.87 -27.82 4.11
CA LEU A 466 -4.59 -29.07 4.35
C LEU A 466 -4.34 -30.09 3.23
N ARG A 467 -4.31 -29.64 1.96
CA ARG A 467 -3.93 -30.47 0.81
C ARG A 467 -2.54 -31.07 0.95
N LYS A 468 -1.56 -30.32 1.49
CA LYS A 468 -0.21 -30.82 1.78
C LYS A 468 -0.22 -31.88 2.89
N LEU A 469 -0.96 -31.65 3.96
CA LEU A 469 -1.07 -32.61 5.07
C LEU A 469 -1.77 -33.90 4.62
N PHE A 470 -2.83 -33.81 3.82
CA PHE A 470 -3.51 -34.97 3.25
C PHE A 470 -2.65 -35.73 2.24
N PHE A 471 -1.77 -35.05 1.52
CA PHE A 471 -0.76 -35.69 0.68
C PHE A 471 0.27 -36.47 1.51
N LEU A 472 0.72 -35.92 2.65
CA LEU A 472 1.61 -36.63 3.56
C LEU A 472 0.91 -37.86 4.17
N PHE A 473 -0.31 -37.67 4.67
CA PHE A 473 -1.11 -38.74 5.26
C PHE A 473 -1.42 -39.87 4.28
N SER A 474 -1.72 -39.53 3.02
CA SER A 474 -2.02 -40.54 2.02
C SER A 474 -0.85 -41.48 1.76
N ARG A 475 0.41 -41.10 2.05
CA ARG A 475 1.58 -41.98 1.93
C ARG A 475 1.62 -43.09 2.98
N SER A 476 0.91 -42.92 4.08
CA SER A 476 0.82 -43.90 5.16
C SER A 476 -0.24 -44.97 4.92
N VAL A 477 -1.12 -44.78 3.93
CA VAL A 477 -2.07 -45.79 3.46
C VAL A 477 -1.37 -46.75 2.50
N THR A 478 -1.26 -48.01 2.92
CA THR A 478 -0.38 -49.01 2.30
C THR A 478 -1.10 -50.15 1.61
N ASP A 479 -2.35 -50.44 1.99
CA ASP A 479 -3.13 -51.54 1.41
C ASP A 479 -4.54 -51.14 0.99
N THR A 480 -5.20 -52.01 0.22
CA THR A 480 -6.53 -51.77 -0.34
C THR A 480 -7.65 -51.83 0.70
N ALA A 481 -7.45 -52.52 1.83
CA ALA A 481 -8.44 -52.60 2.89
C ALA A 481 -8.49 -51.28 3.69
N GLU A 482 -7.33 -50.65 3.93
CA GLU A 482 -7.19 -49.31 4.48
C GLU A 482 -7.86 -48.25 3.59
N VAL A 483 -7.77 -48.40 2.26
CA VAL A 483 -8.44 -47.50 1.29
C VAL A 483 -9.97 -47.63 1.37
N GLU A 484 -10.51 -48.85 1.46
CA GLU A 484 -11.95 -49.08 1.59
C GLU A 484 -12.48 -48.59 2.94
N ALA A 485 -11.72 -48.79 4.01
CA ALA A 485 -12.03 -48.28 5.34
C ALA A 485 -12.02 -46.74 5.39
N LEU A 486 -11.01 -46.11 4.78
CA LEU A 486 -10.94 -44.66 4.61
C LEU A 486 -12.15 -44.14 3.80
N ALA A 487 -12.60 -44.87 2.77
CA ALA A 487 -13.82 -44.52 2.04
C ALA A 487 -15.05 -44.45 2.94
N GLY A 488 -15.17 -45.43 3.84
CA GLY A 488 -16.24 -45.53 4.82
C GLY A 488 -16.22 -44.37 5.80
N ALA A 489 -15.05 -44.05 6.37
CA ALA A 489 -14.85 -42.90 7.27
C ALA A 489 -15.20 -41.57 6.60
N LEU A 490 -14.88 -41.40 5.31
CA LEU A 490 -15.13 -40.16 4.58
C LEU A 490 -16.58 -40.05 4.03
N GLY A 491 -17.43 -41.05 4.26
CA GLY A 491 -18.82 -41.05 3.80
C GLY A 491 -18.96 -40.98 2.28
N LEU A 492 -18.04 -41.60 1.54
CA LEU A 492 -18.07 -41.66 0.08
C LEU A 492 -19.05 -42.74 -0.39
N THR A 493 -19.83 -42.47 -1.44
CA THR A 493 -20.80 -43.40 -2.00
C THR A 493 -20.13 -44.54 -2.77
N ALA A 494 -20.80 -45.68 -2.90
CA ALA A 494 -20.28 -46.83 -3.66
C ALA A 494 -19.89 -46.48 -5.11
N ASP A 495 -20.65 -45.60 -5.77
CA ASP A 495 -20.34 -45.12 -7.12
C ASP A 495 -19.11 -44.19 -7.15
N GLU A 496 -18.87 -43.42 -6.11
CA GLU A 496 -17.66 -42.61 -5.96
C GLU A 496 -16.42 -43.48 -5.72
N MET A 497 -16.56 -44.54 -4.92
CA MET A 497 -15.52 -45.55 -4.70
C MET A 497 -15.18 -46.29 -5.99
N ILE A 498 -16.20 -46.72 -6.76
CA ILE A 498 -15.99 -47.42 -8.04
C ILE A 498 -15.23 -46.52 -9.02
N ASN A 499 -15.55 -45.23 -9.11
CA ASN A 499 -14.82 -44.30 -9.98
C ASN A 499 -13.37 -44.06 -9.55
N ILE A 500 -13.07 -44.08 -8.24
CA ILE A 500 -11.71 -43.90 -7.70
C ILE A 500 -10.89 -45.19 -7.84
N GLN A 501 -11.52 -46.35 -7.60
CA GLN A 501 -10.91 -47.69 -7.70
C GLN A 501 -10.78 -48.19 -9.16
N ALA A 502 -11.61 -47.70 -10.10
CA ALA A 502 -11.61 -48.10 -11.51
C ALA A 502 -10.32 -47.72 -12.26
N LEU A 503 -9.48 -46.87 -11.69
CA LEU A 503 -8.14 -46.56 -12.20
C LEU A 503 -7.17 -47.69 -11.83
N ARG A 504 -7.22 -48.78 -12.60
CA ARG A 504 -6.54 -50.09 -12.39
C ARG A 504 -5.01 -50.09 -12.14
N ASN A 505 -4.34 -48.94 -12.17
CA ASN A 505 -2.87 -48.82 -12.03
C ASN A 505 -2.43 -47.88 -10.88
N GLN A 506 -3.30 -47.51 -9.95
CA GLN A 506 -2.95 -46.58 -8.87
C GLN A 506 -2.55 -47.31 -7.57
N THR A 507 -1.55 -46.78 -6.88
CA THR A 507 -1.15 -47.27 -5.56
C THR A 507 -2.23 -46.92 -4.52
N PRO A 508 -2.38 -47.70 -3.42
CA PRO A 508 -3.32 -47.40 -2.34
C PRO A 508 -3.18 -45.96 -1.79
N SER A 509 -1.94 -45.48 -1.70
CA SER A 509 -1.64 -44.10 -1.35
C SER A 509 -2.24 -43.05 -2.31
N SER A 510 -2.16 -43.30 -3.62
CA SER A 510 -2.77 -42.40 -4.62
C SER A 510 -4.30 -42.42 -4.59
N GLN A 511 -4.91 -43.56 -4.23
CA GLN A 511 -6.35 -43.68 -4.07
C GLN A 511 -6.81 -42.90 -2.83
N ALA A 512 -6.13 -43.09 -1.70
CA ALA A 512 -6.37 -42.35 -0.47
C ALA A 512 -6.25 -40.83 -0.66
N HIS A 513 -5.22 -40.37 -1.38
CA HIS A 513 -5.05 -38.94 -1.66
C HIS A 513 -6.24 -38.33 -2.40
N LYS A 514 -6.72 -38.99 -3.46
CA LYS A 514 -7.87 -38.54 -4.24
C LYS A 514 -9.18 -38.55 -3.44
N MET A 515 -9.34 -39.50 -2.53
CA MET A 515 -10.50 -39.58 -1.64
C MET A 515 -10.52 -38.42 -0.66
N LEU A 516 -9.36 -38.08 -0.10
CA LEU A 516 -9.19 -36.93 0.78
C LEU A 516 -9.42 -35.60 0.06
N LEU A 517 -8.96 -35.46 -1.20
CA LEU A 517 -9.26 -34.28 -2.01
C LEU A 517 -10.75 -34.13 -2.30
N LYS A 518 -11.43 -35.22 -2.66
CA LYS A 518 -12.91 -35.22 -2.82
C LYS A 518 -13.63 -34.90 -1.52
N TRP A 519 -13.08 -35.34 -0.39
CA TRP A 519 -13.65 -35.02 0.91
C TRP A 519 -13.53 -33.54 1.24
N ILE A 520 -12.42 -32.86 0.92
CA ILE A 520 -12.30 -31.39 1.01
C ILE A 520 -13.38 -30.68 0.19
N GLU A 521 -13.66 -31.17 -1.03
CA GLU A 521 -14.68 -30.58 -1.90
C GLU A 521 -16.12 -30.77 -1.37
N LYS A 522 -16.37 -31.88 -0.68
CA LYS A 522 -17.71 -32.29 -0.20
C LYS A 522 -18.02 -31.78 1.20
N ASP A 523 -17.03 -31.78 2.08
CA ASP A 523 -17.18 -31.46 3.50
C ASP A 523 -16.42 -30.17 3.84
N ARG A 524 -17.19 -29.13 4.16
CA ARG A 524 -16.64 -27.82 4.50
C ARG A 524 -15.90 -27.79 5.85
N GLU A 525 -16.00 -28.86 6.64
CA GLU A 525 -15.31 -29.02 7.93
C GLU A 525 -14.16 -30.05 7.84
N ALA A 526 -13.77 -30.47 6.63
CA ALA A 526 -12.64 -31.36 6.43
C ALA A 526 -11.38 -30.78 7.12
N SER A 527 -10.80 -31.57 8.02
CA SER A 527 -9.62 -31.21 8.80
C SER A 527 -8.86 -32.48 9.20
N MET A 528 -7.58 -32.34 9.57
CA MET A 528 -6.80 -33.46 10.11
C MET A 528 -7.41 -34.03 11.40
N ASP A 529 -8.08 -33.19 12.21
CA ASP A 529 -8.75 -33.61 13.44
C ASP A 529 -9.99 -34.45 13.17
N LYS A 530 -10.83 -33.99 12.24
CA LYS A 530 -12.00 -34.76 11.81
C LYS A 530 -11.58 -36.08 11.16
N LEU A 531 -10.50 -36.08 10.38
CA LEU A 531 -9.95 -37.29 9.78
C LEU A 531 -9.48 -38.28 10.84
N GLN A 532 -8.72 -37.80 11.83
CA GLN A 532 -8.25 -38.62 12.94
C GLN A 532 -9.40 -39.22 13.74
N GLN A 533 -10.44 -38.43 14.01
CA GLN A 533 -11.63 -38.88 14.74
C GLN A 533 -12.42 -39.94 13.96
N GLU A 534 -12.75 -39.67 12.69
CA GLU A 534 -13.50 -40.61 11.83
C GLU A 534 -12.74 -41.93 11.64
N LEU A 535 -11.40 -41.89 11.55
CA LEU A 535 -10.55 -43.09 11.50
C LEU A 535 -10.54 -43.86 12.83
N SER A 536 -10.57 -43.15 13.97
CA SER A 536 -10.67 -43.78 15.28
C SER A 536 -12.03 -44.44 15.49
N ASP A 537 -13.11 -43.80 15.02
CA ASP A 537 -14.49 -44.30 15.17
C ASP A 537 -14.74 -45.59 14.37
N ILE A 538 -14.03 -45.79 13.25
CA ILE A 538 -14.05 -47.04 12.48
C ILE A 538 -13.02 -48.08 12.95
N GLY A 539 -12.27 -47.82 14.03
CA GLY A 539 -11.29 -48.73 14.63
C GLY A 539 -9.96 -48.84 13.89
N MET A 540 -9.56 -47.80 13.13
CA MET A 540 -8.29 -47.73 12.41
C MET A 540 -7.22 -46.95 13.20
N ASP A 541 -6.91 -47.43 14.41
CA ASP A 541 -6.07 -46.74 15.39
C ASP A 541 -4.69 -46.35 14.85
N ARG A 542 -4.05 -47.21 14.04
CA ARG A 542 -2.74 -46.92 13.41
C ARG A 542 -2.79 -45.70 12.49
N LEU A 543 -3.84 -45.57 11.66
CA LEU A 543 -4.00 -44.45 10.75
C LEU A 543 -4.45 -43.20 11.50
N ALA A 544 -5.28 -43.34 12.54
CA ALA A 544 -5.65 -42.24 13.42
C ALA A 544 -4.43 -41.67 14.17
N GLU A 545 -3.55 -42.52 14.71
CA GLU A 545 -2.28 -42.11 15.33
C GLU A 545 -1.35 -41.40 14.34
N GLU A 546 -1.27 -41.88 13.10
CA GLU A 546 -0.46 -41.28 12.06
C GLU A 546 -1.01 -39.93 11.58
N ALA A 547 -2.34 -39.78 11.48
CA ALA A 547 -2.98 -38.49 11.23
C ALA A 547 -2.66 -37.48 12.35
N GLY A 548 -2.68 -37.94 13.61
CA GLY A 548 -2.26 -37.14 14.76
C GLY A 548 -0.77 -36.79 14.73
N ARG A 549 0.11 -37.71 14.28
CA ARG A 549 1.55 -37.49 14.16
C ARG A 549 1.89 -36.48 13.06
N ILE A 550 1.27 -36.59 11.88
CA ILE A 550 1.47 -35.68 10.75
C ILE A 550 1.00 -34.27 11.11
N LYS A 551 -0.04 -34.16 11.94
CA LYS A 551 -0.46 -32.89 12.55
C LYS A 551 0.58 -32.36 13.56
N ALA A 552 1.19 -33.25 14.35
CA ALA A 552 2.09 -32.89 15.46
C ALA A 552 3.57 -32.68 15.06
N GLU A 553 3.98 -33.04 13.84
CA GLU A 553 5.33 -32.73 13.34
C GLU A 553 5.49 -31.21 13.14
N PRO A 554 6.33 -30.52 13.94
CA PRO A 554 6.72 -29.16 13.62
C PRO A 554 7.66 -29.21 12.43
N ALA A 555 7.60 -28.20 11.56
CA ALA A 555 8.68 -27.89 10.63
C ALA A 555 10.00 -27.71 11.42
N LYS A 556 10.77 -28.79 11.59
CA LYS A 556 12.10 -28.77 12.22
C LYS A 556 13.18 -28.89 11.16
N GLY A 557 13.62 -27.73 10.67
CA GLY A 557 15.01 -27.50 10.29
C GLY A 557 15.81 -27.19 11.57
N SER A 558 16.44 -28.23 12.13
CA SER A 558 17.57 -28.27 13.08
C SER A 558 17.70 -27.21 14.20
N ALA A 559 17.46 -27.64 15.44
CA ALA A 559 18.10 -27.08 16.63
C ALA A 559 19.07 -28.11 17.24
N ASP A 560 20.27 -27.62 17.54
CA ASP A 560 21.22 -27.98 18.60
C ASP A 560 21.27 -29.41 19.16
N THR A 561 22.43 -30.02 18.99
CA THR A 561 22.99 -30.97 19.95
C THR A 561 24.14 -30.30 20.73
N SER A 562 23.80 -29.75 21.89
CA SER A 562 24.79 -29.40 22.92
C SER A 562 25.12 -30.64 23.76
N GLY A 563 26.33 -31.19 23.61
CA GLY A 563 26.94 -32.15 24.54
C GLY A 563 28.32 -31.63 24.95
N GLY A 564 28.53 -31.44 26.25
CA GLY A 564 29.68 -30.77 26.87
C GLY A 564 31.06 -31.47 26.73
N PRO A 565 32.11 -30.89 27.37
CA PRO A 565 33.49 -30.85 26.90
C PRO A 565 34.33 -32.09 27.26
N PRO A 566 35.49 -32.28 26.58
CA PRO A 566 36.73 -32.40 27.36
C PRO A 566 38.03 -31.82 26.73
N ALA A 567 38.88 -31.33 27.64
CA ALA A 567 40.35 -31.46 27.72
C ALA A 567 41.31 -30.96 26.59
N LYS A 568 41.94 -29.82 26.89
CA LYS A 568 43.38 -29.42 26.77
C LYS A 568 44.37 -30.25 25.90
N ARG A 569 44.94 -29.53 24.89
CA ARG A 569 46.38 -29.34 24.48
C ARG A 569 47.26 -30.56 24.10
N PRO A 570 48.39 -30.41 23.35
CA PRO A 570 49.23 -29.21 23.05
C PRO A 570 49.45 -28.92 21.54
N ALA A 571 49.61 -27.68 21.06
CA ALA A 571 50.80 -26.80 21.02
C ALA A 571 52.04 -27.32 20.24
N ALA A 572 52.25 -26.78 19.03
CA ALA A 572 53.55 -26.40 18.42
C ALA A 572 53.24 -25.55 17.17
N GLY A 573 53.32 -24.22 17.23
CA GLY A 573 54.48 -23.43 16.76
C GLY A 573 54.10 -22.80 15.40
N GLY A 574 53.98 -21.49 15.17
CA GLY A 574 54.57 -20.35 15.83
C GLY A 574 55.39 -19.59 14.79
N SER A 575 54.87 -18.49 14.24
CA SER A 575 55.64 -17.26 14.01
C SER A 575 54.74 -16.12 13.56
N SER A 576 54.81 -15.04 14.33
CA SER A 576 54.13 -13.76 14.22
C SER A 576 55.09 -12.67 13.74
N ARG A 577 54.59 -11.69 12.97
CA ARG A 577 54.81 -10.22 13.09
C ARG A 577 54.35 -9.56 11.79
N ALA A 578 53.30 -8.74 11.76
CA ALA A 578 53.21 -7.37 12.30
C ALA A 578 54.30 -6.43 11.76
N GLY A 579 53.89 -5.53 10.86
CA GLY A 579 54.66 -4.36 10.45
C GLY A 579 54.17 -3.76 9.13
N TYR A 580 53.84 -2.46 9.17
CA TYR A 580 53.75 -1.51 8.05
C TYR A 580 52.39 -1.33 7.36
N GLN A 581 51.55 -0.52 8.03
CA GLN A 581 50.93 0.62 7.35
C GLN A 581 52.04 1.48 6.70
N GLU A 582 52.05 1.54 5.38
CA GLU A 582 52.54 2.64 4.52
C GLU A 582 52.81 2.04 3.13
N GLU A 583 51.78 1.92 2.29
CA GLU A 583 51.92 1.97 0.82
C GLU A 583 50.54 2.04 0.11
N HIS A 584 49.59 2.80 0.68
CA HIS A 584 48.55 3.43 -0.13
C HIS A 584 49.17 4.65 -0.80
N GLN A 585 49.77 4.49 -1.99
CA GLN A 585 49.88 5.58 -2.98
C GLN A 585 50.45 5.22 -4.37
N THR A 586 50.76 3.95 -4.66
CA THR A 586 51.52 3.62 -5.90
C THR A 586 50.90 2.58 -6.82
N GLU A 587 49.66 2.14 -6.60
CA GLU A 587 48.89 1.35 -7.59
C GLU A 587 47.75 2.16 -8.25
N GLU A 588 47.35 3.28 -7.65
CA GLU A 588 46.39 4.23 -8.24
C GLU A 588 46.99 5.07 -9.38
N LYS A 589 48.32 5.13 -9.49
CA LYS A 589 49.04 5.90 -10.53
C LYS A 589 49.42 5.11 -11.78
N ILE A 590 49.23 3.77 -11.80
CA ILE A 590 49.46 2.95 -13.01
C ILE A 590 48.17 2.73 -13.83
N ARG A 591 46.99 3.05 -13.30
CA ARG A 591 45.73 3.10 -14.10
C ARG A 591 45.54 4.39 -14.90
N GLN A 592 46.35 5.43 -14.65
CA GLN A 592 46.38 6.68 -15.43
C GLN A 592 47.54 6.69 -16.43
N LYS A 593 47.50 5.81 -17.45
CA LYS A 593 48.14 5.97 -18.78
C LYS A 593 47.99 4.69 -19.61
N ARG A 594 46.74 4.32 -19.86
CA ARG A 594 46.29 3.67 -21.10
C ARG A 594 44.98 4.37 -21.43
N SER A 595 44.76 4.77 -22.68
CA SER A 595 43.48 5.34 -23.11
C SER A 595 42.38 4.30 -22.85
N LYS A 596 41.73 4.37 -21.69
CA LYS A 596 40.66 3.44 -21.32
C LYS A 596 39.41 3.91 -22.05
N GLN A 597 39.10 3.23 -23.15
CA GLN A 597 37.71 3.13 -23.60
C GLN A 597 36.84 2.83 -22.38
N GLU A 598 35.89 3.70 -22.06
CA GLU A 598 34.85 3.41 -21.08
C GLU A 598 34.07 2.18 -21.57
N VAL A 599 34.32 1.03 -20.94
CA VAL A 599 33.55 -0.20 -21.18
C VAL A 599 32.13 0.05 -20.67
N PRO A 600 31.07 0.01 -21.52
CA PRO A 600 29.71 0.29 -21.09
C PRO A 600 29.23 -0.74 -20.07
N SER A 601 28.70 -0.30 -18.93
CA SER A 601 28.07 -1.18 -17.94
C SER A 601 26.56 -1.22 -18.14
N VAL A 602 26.00 -2.43 -18.14
CA VAL A 602 24.56 -2.68 -18.33
C VAL A 602 24.04 -3.56 -17.20
N LEU A 603 22.91 -3.18 -16.63
CA LEU A 603 22.18 -3.98 -15.65
C LEU A 603 20.93 -4.59 -16.29
N LEU A 604 20.82 -5.91 -16.22
CA LEU A 604 19.60 -6.66 -16.51
C LEU A 604 18.87 -6.89 -15.19
N VAL A 605 17.69 -6.28 -15.05
CA VAL A 605 16.87 -6.41 -13.85
C VAL A 605 15.94 -7.60 -14.06
N ASN A 606 16.36 -8.74 -13.56
CA ASN A 606 15.66 -10.01 -13.69
C ASN A 606 15.33 -10.58 -12.30
N ASP A 607 14.26 -11.37 -12.25
CA ASP A 607 13.92 -12.25 -11.13
C ASP A 607 14.70 -13.57 -11.20
N GLU A 608 14.96 -14.07 -12.42
CA GLU A 608 15.71 -15.29 -12.72
C GLU A 608 16.69 -15.09 -13.91
N TYR A 609 17.82 -15.80 -13.92
CA TYR A 609 18.82 -15.67 -14.99
C TYR A 609 18.80 -16.80 -16.02
N GLY A 610 18.77 -18.07 -15.61
CA GLY A 610 19.04 -19.21 -16.51
C GLY A 610 18.02 -20.35 -16.47
N THR A 611 17.23 -20.48 -15.42
CA THR A 611 16.11 -21.43 -15.36
C THR A 611 14.89 -20.88 -16.11
N SER A 612 14.31 -21.69 -17.00
CA SER A 612 13.23 -21.25 -17.90
C SER A 612 11.86 -21.65 -17.37
N HIS A 613 11.32 -20.86 -16.44
CA HIS A 613 9.93 -21.02 -16.03
C HIS A 613 8.94 -20.41 -17.04
N ARG A 614 9.32 -19.35 -17.79
CA ARG A 614 8.38 -18.62 -18.68
C ARG A 614 8.94 -18.16 -20.04
N GLY A 615 10.15 -18.57 -20.41
CA GLY A 615 10.79 -18.18 -21.68
C GLY A 615 11.40 -16.78 -21.74
N THR A 616 11.01 -15.88 -20.83
CA THR A 616 11.68 -14.60 -20.59
C THR A 616 13.16 -14.79 -20.28
N SER A 617 13.53 -15.76 -19.44
CA SER A 617 14.93 -16.03 -19.10
C SER A 617 15.80 -16.48 -20.28
N THR A 618 15.21 -17.10 -21.32
CA THR A 618 15.94 -17.41 -22.57
C THR A 618 16.34 -16.13 -23.30
N VAL A 619 15.41 -15.18 -23.42
CA VAL A 619 15.68 -13.86 -24.01
C VAL A 619 16.64 -13.07 -23.12
N ASN A 620 16.53 -13.17 -21.80
CA ASN A 620 17.44 -12.49 -20.86
C ASN A 620 18.87 -12.94 -21.05
N ARG A 621 19.07 -14.26 -21.13
CA ARG A 621 20.38 -14.86 -21.35
C ARG A 621 20.94 -14.48 -22.72
N GLU A 622 20.12 -14.50 -23.77
CA GLU A 622 20.49 -14.05 -25.11
C GLU A 622 20.94 -12.59 -25.12
N VAL A 623 20.15 -11.70 -24.53
CA VAL A 623 20.46 -10.27 -24.38
C VAL A 623 21.76 -10.08 -23.61
N ALA A 624 21.96 -10.81 -22.51
CA ALA A 624 23.17 -10.75 -21.71
C ALA A 624 24.41 -11.16 -22.52
N GLN A 625 24.35 -12.32 -23.19
CA GLN A 625 25.42 -12.83 -24.02
C GLN A 625 25.75 -11.89 -25.18
N TYR A 626 24.72 -11.31 -25.82
CA TYR A 626 24.92 -10.43 -26.96
C TYR A 626 25.59 -9.12 -26.55
N LEU A 627 25.12 -8.49 -25.45
CA LEU A 627 25.74 -7.29 -24.90
C LEU A 627 27.18 -7.55 -24.44
N GLN A 628 27.42 -8.68 -23.76
CA GLN A 628 28.74 -9.08 -23.28
C GLN A 628 29.73 -9.27 -24.44
N ARG A 629 29.31 -9.93 -25.53
CA ARG A 629 30.15 -10.14 -26.72
C ARG A 629 30.55 -8.85 -27.43
N HIS A 630 29.74 -7.79 -27.32
CA HIS A 630 30.01 -6.47 -27.89
C HIS A 630 30.68 -5.52 -26.88
N GLY A 631 31.30 -6.08 -25.84
CA GLY A 631 32.17 -5.33 -24.94
C GLY A 631 31.45 -4.60 -23.81
N ALA A 632 30.21 -4.98 -23.47
CA ALA A 632 29.57 -4.49 -22.26
C ALA A 632 30.01 -5.30 -21.03
N THR A 633 30.16 -4.62 -19.89
CA THR A 633 30.15 -5.29 -18.58
C THR A 633 28.69 -5.50 -18.18
N VAL A 634 28.24 -6.76 -18.17
CA VAL A 634 26.84 -7.09 -17.89
C VAL A 634 26.69 -7.55 -16.44
N HIS A 635 25.72 -6.96 -15.75
CA HIS A 635 25.25 -7.35 -14.43
C HIS A 635 23.82 -7.87 -14.56
N SER A 636 23.46 -8.95 -13.89
CA SER A 636 22.07 -9.43 -13.84
C SER A 636 21.65 -9.64 -12.40
N THR A 637 20.48 -9.14 -12.02
CA THR A 637 19.88 -9.50 -10.73
C THR A 637 19.21 -10.85 -10.84
N ALA A 638 19.07 -11.54 -9.70
CA ALA A 638 18.14 -12.63 -9.52
C ALA A 638 17.61 -12.61 -8.07
N LEU A 639 16.44 -13.17 -7.83
CA LEU A 639 15.91 -13.32 -6.46
C LEU A 639 16.63 -14.46 -5.74
N GLN A 640 16.89 -15.54 -6.47
CA GLN A 640 17.62 -16.72 -6.03
C GLN A 640 18.41 -17.26 -7.22
N ALA A 641 19.46 -18.05 -6.96
CA ALA A 641 20.20 -18.74 -8.00
C ALA A 641 20.33 -20.21 -7.64
N SER A 642 20.01 -21.07 -8.61
CA SER A 642 20.41 -22.48 -8.57
C SER A 642 21.88 -22.62 -8.98
N ASP A 643 22.50 -23.76 -8.65
CA ASP A 643 23.83 -24.14 -9.17
C ASP A 643 23.94 -23.98 -10.69
N GLN A 644 22.83 -24.18 -11.40
CA GLN A 644 22.75 -24.04 -12.85
C GLN A 644 22.74 -22.58 -13.31
N ASP A 645 22.07 -21.69 -12.58
CA ASP A 645 22.06 -20.25 -12.85
C ASP A 645 23.46 -19.64 -12.66
N GLU A 646 24.16 -20.03 -11.60
CA GLU A 646 25.54 -19.62 -11.36
C GLU A 646 26.48 -20.10 -12.46
N ARG A 647 26.35 -21.36 -12.90
CA ARG A 647 27.12 -21.89 -14.03
C ARG A 647 26.86 -21.10 -15.31
N TYR A 648 25.60 -20.83 -15.64
CA TYR A 648 25.27 -20.06 -16.84
C TYR A 648 25.79 -18.62 -16.76
N ALA A 649 25.65 -17.94 -15.61
CA ALA A 649 26.18 -16.61 -15.43
C ALA A 649 27.72 -16.58 -15.60
N ASN A 650 28.42 -17.59 -15.08
CA ASN A 650 29.86 -17.74 -15.25
C ASN A 650 30.27 -18.02 -16.71
N GLU A 651 29.56 -18.93 -17.39
CA GLU A 651 29.78 -19.23 -18.83
C GLU A 651 29.57 -18.00 -19.71
N ASP A 652 28.51 -17.23 -19.40
CA ASP A 652 28.13 -16.03 -20.15
C ASP A 652 28.95 -14.80 -19.74
N LYS A 653 29.81 -14.91 -18.71
CA LYS A 653 30.61 -13.83 -18.13
C LYS A 653 29.76 -12.65 -17.63
N VAL A 654 28.64 -12.98 -16.97
CA VAL A 654 27.70 -12.04 -16.38
C VAL A 654 27.88 -12.00 -14.86
N HIS A 655 27.91 -10.81 -14.29
CA HIS A 655 27.97 -10.64 -12.84
C HIS A 655 26.56 -10.83 -12.26
N LEU A 656 26.33 -12.00 -11.67
CA LEU A 656 25.06 -12.30 -11.01
C LEU A 656 25.01 -11.59 -9.64
N ILE A 657 23.95 -10.81 -9.42
CA ILE A 657 23.72 -10.05 -8.18
C ILE A 657 22.56 -10.69 -7.43
N LEU A 658 22.86 -11.23 -6.25
CA LEU A 658 21.90 -11.86 -5.36
C LEU A 658 21.59 -10.98 -4.15
N PRO A 659 20.40 -11.13 -3.55
CA PRO A 659 20.01 -10.38 -2.38
C PRO A 659 20.78 -10.84 -1.13
N ILE A 660 21.18 -9.88 -0.29
CA ILE A 660 21.71 -10.16 1.03
C ILE A 660 20.55 -10.49 1.98
N LYS A 661 20.58 -11.72 2.50
CA LYS A 661 19.66 -12.21 3.51
C LYS A 661 20.36 -12.26 4.87
N GLU A 662 19.84 -11.52 5.84
CA GLU A 662 20.33 -11.58 7.22
C GLU A 662 20.00 -12.96 7.82
N PRO A 663 20.86 -13.52 8.69
CA PRO A 663 20.68 -14.87 9.24
C PRO A 663 19.31 -15.12 9.91
N ASP A 664 18.72 -14.08 10.49
CA ASP A 664 17.47 -14.17 11.25
C ASP A 664 16.21 -13.77 10.44
N ASP A 665 16.34 -13.46 9.14
CA ASP A 665 15.19 -13.09 8.31
C ASP A 665 14.49 -14.35 7.73
N PRO A 666 13.26 -14.70 8.12
CA PRO A 666 12.61 -15.91 7.63
C PRO A 666 12.07 -15.77 6.20
N ARG A 667 12.01 -14.55 5.65
CA ARG A 667 11.39 -14.28 4.34
C ARG A 667 12.23 -14.85 3.19
N THR A 668 11.57 -15.29 2.14
CA THR A 668 12.22 -15.64 0.86
C THR A 668 12.41 -14.39 0.03
N PRO A 669 13.56 -14.22 -0.66
CA PRO A 669 13.75 -13.08 -1.55
C PRO A 669 12.64 -12.99 -2.59
N CYS A 670 12.07 -11.79 -2.74
CA CYS A 670 10.95 -11.52 -3.63
C CYS A 670 11.20 -10.26 -4.45
N LEU A 671 10.40 -10.05 -5.51
CA LEU A 671 10.53 -8.89 -6.40
C LEU A 671 10.36 -7.54 -5.67
N GLU A 672 9.65 -7.53 -4.54
CA GLU A 672 9.52 -6.33 -3.70
C GLU A 672 10.88 -5.89 -3.13
N TRP A 673 11.77 -6.83 -2.75
CA TRP A 673 13.12 -6.48 -2.28
C TRP A 673 13.91 -5.75 -3.35
N LEU A 674 13.80 -6.20 -4.61
CA LEU A 674 14.47 -5.56 -5.74
C LEU A 674 13.81 -4.22 -6.11
N THR A 675 12.53 -4.04 -5.81
CA THR A 675 11.80 -2.81 -6.12
C THR A 675 12.02 -1.74 -5.05
N PHE A 676 11.84 -2.08 -3.78
CA PHE A 676 11.77 -1.13 -2.67
C PHE A 676 13.06 -1.10 -1.83
N ASP A 677 13.74 -2.25 -1.69
CA ASP A 677 14.88 -2.42 -0.77
C ASP A 677 16.24 -2.61 -1.47
N HIS A 678 16.33 -2.33 -2.77
CA HIS A 678 17.53 -2.59 -3.58
C HIS A 678 18.79 -1.82 -3.14
N SER A 679 18.65 -0.79 -2.30
CA SER A 679 19.79 -0.09 -1.69
C SER A 679 20.44 -0.90 -0.55
N ILE A 680 19.64 -1.70 0.17
CA ILE A 680 20.07 -2.48 1.34
C ILE A 680 20.31 -3.94 0.94
N ARG A 681 19.36 -4.53 0.22
CA ARG A 681 19.38 -5.95 -0.15
C ARG A 681 20.27 -6.25 -1.34
N TYR A 682 20.50 -5.28 -2.23
CA TYR A 682 21.32 -5.44 -3.43
C TYR A 682 22.43 -4.39 -3.48
N PRO A 683 23.31 -4.29 -2.47
CA PRO A 683 24.30 -3.22 -2.41
C PRO A 683 25.27 -3.25 -3.60
N ASP A 684 25.49 -4.42 -4.20
CA ASP A 684 26.44 -4.64 -5.30
C ASP A 684 25.97 -4.16 -6.68
N ILE A 685 24.76 -3.59 -6.80
CA ILE A 685 24.33 -2.96 -8.07
C ILE A 685 25.25 -1.75 -8.38
N PRO A 686 25.93 -1.70 -9.53
CA PRO A 686 26.82 -0.57 -9.86
C PRO A 686 26.07 0.76 -9.93
N GLN A 687 26.74 1.87 -9.62
CA GLN A 687 26.16 3.22 -9.70
C GLN A 687 26.41 3.90 -11.06
N ASP A 688 27.39 3.42 -11.83
CA ASP A 688 27.87 4.00 -13.07
C ASP A 688 27.28 3.32 -14.32
N LEU A 689 26.03 2.84 -14.24
CA LEU A 689 25.34 2.14 -15.31
C LEU A 689 25.04 3.06 -16.51
N LYS A 690 25.37 2.60 -17.73
CA LYS A 690 24.93 3.27 -18.98
C LYS A 690 23.50 2.90 -19.35
N CYS A 691 23.10 1.66 -19.08
CA CYS A 691 21.78 1.14 -19.43
C CYS A 691 21.24 0.22 -18.34
N ILE A 692 19.93 0.31 -18.09
CA ILE A 692 19.15 -0.60 -17.27
C ILE A 692 18.09 -1.23 -18.17
N VAL A 693 18.11 -2.54 -18.28
CA VAL A 693 17.16 -3.35 -19.03
C VAL A 693 16.22 -4.02 -18.03
N GLY A 694 14.91 -3.91 -18.24
CA GLY A 694 13.91 -4.63 -17.45
C GLY A 694 12.79 -5.17 -18.33
N HIS A 695 11.79 -5.77 -17.71
CA HIS A 695 10.66 -6.42 -18.40
C HIS A 695 9.35 -5.78 -17.98
N THR A 696 8.48 -5.42 -18.93
CA THR A 696 7.15 -4.86 -18.63
C THR A 696 6.33 -5.86 -17.82
N ASP A 697 5.55 -5.38 -16.85
CA ASP A 697 4.71 -6.21 -15.95
C ASP A 697 5.46 -7.18 -15.01
N VAL A 698 6.78 -7.38 -15.21
CA VAL A 698 7.63 -8.20 -14.33
C VAL A 698 8.57 -7.31 -13.52
N THR A 699 9.62 -6.76 -14.13
CA THR A 699 10.70 -6.07 -13.40
C THR A 699 10.78 -4.57 -13.67
N SER A 700 9.86 -4.03 -14.48
CA SER A 700 9.74 -2.62 -14.87
C SER A 700 9.76 -1.65 -13.68
N LYS A 701 9.01 -1.95 -12.62
CA LYS A 701 8.92 -1.14 -11.40
C LYS A 701 10.27 -1.09 -10.68
N ALA A 702 10.94 -2.23 -10.56
CA ALA A 702 12.28 -2.31 -9.98
C ALA A 702 13.30 -1.54 -10.83
N ALA A 703 13.32 -1.76 -12.15
CA ALA A 703 14.22 -1.06 -13.07
C ALA A 703 14.05 0.47 -13.00
N LYS A 704 12.81 0.96 -12.97
CA LYS A 704 12.50 2.40 -12.79
C LYS A 704 12.98 2.94 -11.45
N ARG A 705 12.82 2.19 -10.37
CA ARG A 705 13.26 2.61 -9.03
C ARG A 705 14.77 2.61 -8.91
N ILE A 706 15.47 1.59 -9.41
CA ILE A 706 16.93 1.53 -9.44
C ILE A 706 17.49 2.69 -10.28
N LYS A 707 16.90 2.99 -11.44
CA LYS A 707 17.26 4.19 -12.24
C LYS A 707 17.12 5.48 -11.42
N ARG A 708 15.98 5.69 -10.74
CA ARG A 708 15.73 6.93 -9.97
C ARG A 708 16.61 7.06 -8.74
N GLY A 709 16.82 5.95 -8.02
CA GLY A 709 17.49 5.91 -6.73
C GLY A 709 19.02 5.83 -6.82
N ARG A 710 19.56 5.15 -7.85
CA ARG A 710 21.00 4.87 -7.95
C ARG A 710 21.62 5.40 -9.24
N CYS A 711 20.94 5.25 -10.37
CA CYS A 711 21.54 5.43 -11.71
C CYS A 711 20.74 6.39 -12.60
N GLN A 712 20.58 7.64 -12.18
CA GLN A 712 19.67 8.60 -12.86
C GLN A 712 20.04 8.88 -14.32
N ARG A 713 21.32 8.68 -14.67
CA ARG A 713 21.85 8.90 -16.02
C ARG A 713 21.73 7.68 -16.93
N ALA A 714 21.37 6.51 -16.40
CA ALA A 714 21.23 5.28 -17.17
C ALA A 714 20.00 5.37 -18.10
N LYS A 715 20.11 4.86 -19.31
CA LYS A 715 18.96 4.65 -20.20
C LYS A 715 18.08 3.53 -19.65
N LEU A 716 16.76 3.68 -19.73
CA LEU A 716 15.80 2.64 -19.36
C LEU A 716 15.30 1.95 -20.61
N VAL A 717 15.62 0.68 -20.76
CA VAL A 717 15.15 -0.19 -21.85
C VAL A 717 14.21 -1.23 -21.27
N LEU A 718 13.06 -1.42 -21.88
CA LEU A 718 12.09 -2.41 -21.43
C LEU A 718 11.80 -3.43 -22.52
N PHE A 719 11.80 -4.71 -22.18
CA PHE A 719 11.28 -5.75 -23.06
C PHE A 719 9.84 -6.06 -22.71
N ASN A 720 8.99 -6.10 -23.74
CA ASN A 720 7.61 -6.54 -23.63
C ASN A 720 7.46 -7.91 -24.28
N HIS A 721 7.13 -8.91 -23.46
CA HIS A 721 6.95 -10.32 -23.84
C HIS A 721 5.49 -10.74 -23.84
N ASP A 722 4.59 -9.87 -23.39
CA ASP A 722 3.20 -10.22 -23.12
C ASP A 722 2.25 -9.46 -24.06
N MET A 723 1.22 -10.16 -24.50
CA MET A 723 0.10 -9.58 -25.23
C MET A 723 -1.18 -10.00 -24.48
N PRO A 724 -1.73 -9.12 -23.62
CA PRO A 724 -2.98 -9.39 -22.95
C PRO A 724 -4.08 -9.63 -23.99
N GLU A 725 -4.66 -10.82 -23.97
CA GLU A 725 -5.61 -11.28 -24.99
C GLU A 725 -6.95 -10.55 -24.91
N ASP A 726 -7.58 -10.29 -26.07
CA ASP A 726 -9.02 -10.06 -26.14
C ASP A 726 -9.72 -11.39 -25.83
N THR A 727 -9.93 -11.63 -24.54
CA THR A 727 -10.60 -12.83 -24.01
C THR A 727 -12.12 -12.79 -24.17
N GLU A 728 -12.68 -11.84 -24.94
CA GLU A 728 -14.11 -11.76 -25.26
C GLU A 728 -14.72 -13.11 -25.70
N PRO A 729 -14.03 -13.98 -26.47
CA PRO A 729 -14.57 -15.31 -26.83
C PRO A 729 -14.53 -16.35 -25.69
N TYR A 730 -13.71 -16.16 -24.65
CA TYR A 730 -13.33 -17.21 -23.68
C TYR A 730 -13.83 -16.99 -22.23
N LYS A 731 -14.94 -16.27 -22.09
CA LYS A 731 -15.77 -16.06 -20.87
C LYS A 731 -15.44 -14.85 -19.98
N GLY A 732 -16.51 -14.12 -19.66
CA GLY A 732 -16.73 -13.38 -18.41
C GLY A 732 -16.16 -11.95 -18.35
N THR A 733 -17.02 -10.99 -18.01
CA THR A 733 -16.69 -9.55 -17.84
C THR A 733 -15.46 -9.30 -16.94
N THR A 734 -15.20 -10.17 -15.95
CA THR A 734 -14.07 -10.04 -15.02
C THR A 734 -12.70 -10.22 -15.68
N LYS A 735 -12.56 -11.13 -16.66
CA LYS A 735 -11.26 -11.37 -17.34
C LYS A 735 -10.96 -10.33 -18.41
N ALA A 736 -11.98 -9.80 -19.08
CA ALA A 736 -11.84 -8.64 -19.96
C ALA A 736 -11.37 -7.40 -19.19
N ILE A 737 -11.88 -7.17 -17.97
CA ILE A 737 -11.40 -6.12 -17.07
C ILE A 737 -9.93 -6.35 -16.68
N ALA A 738 -9.55 -7.60 -16.37
CA ALA A 738 -8.16 -7.95 -16.03
C ALA A 738 -7.19 -7.73 -17.22
N ALA A 739 -7.58 -8.11 -18.44
CA ALA A 739 -6.80 -7.85 -19.65
C ALA A 739 -6.64 -6.35 -19.92
N GLY A 740 -7.72 -5.57 -19.77
CA GLY A 740 -7.68 -4.10 -19.87
C GLY A 740 -6.77 -3.47 -18.82
N LYS A 741 -6.81 -3.95 -17.57
CA LYS A 741 -5.91 -3.52 -16.49
C LYS A 741 -4.46 -3.83 -16.83
N LYS A 742 -4.16 -5.04 -17.29
CA LYS A 742 -2.80 -5.48 -17.67
C LYS A 742 -2.22 -4.63 -18.81
N VAL A 743 -3.03 -4.32 -19.83
CA VAL A 743 -2.64 -3.36 -20.88
C VAL A 743 -2.35 -1.99 -20.27
N GLY A 744 -3.18 -1.51 -19.35
CA GLY A 744 -2.96 -0.27 -18.62
C GLY A 744 -1.63 -0.24 -17.84
N ASP A 745 -1.31 -1.33 -17.15
CA ASP A 745 -0.08 -1.47 -16.37
C ASP A 745 1.16 -1.48 -17.28
N ILE A 746 1.14 -2.21 -18.41
CA ILE A 746 2.22 -2.17 -19.42
C ILE A 746 2.40 -0.77 -20.00
N LEU A 747 1.31 -0.05 -20.28
CA LEU A 747 1.37 1.31 -20.78
C LEU A 747 1.97 2.26 -19.76
N GLU A 748 1.61 2.13 -18.48
CA GLU A 748 2.20 2.91 -17.40
C GLU A 748 3.70 2.59 -17.22
N ASP A 749 4.06 1.31 -17.29
CA ASP A 749 5.42 0.82 -17.20
C ASP A 749 6.32 1.35 -18.32
N THR A 750 5.79 1.56 -19.52
CA THR A 750 6.58 2.00 -20.67
C THR A 750 6.72 3.51 -20.80
N LYS A 751 5.97 4.29 -20.00
CA LYS A 751 6.06 5.75 -20.01
C LYS A 751 7.50 6.22 -19.77
N ASN A 752 7.95 7.14 -20.63
CA ASN A 752 9.27 7.77 -20.57
C ASN A 752 10.47 6.81 -20.66
N ALA A 753 10.27 5.55 -21.09
CA ALA A 753 11.38 4.65 -21.38
C ALA A 753 12.19 5.14 -22.59
N GLU A 754 13.49 4.90 -22.59
CA GLU A 754 14.36 5.22 -23.74
C GLU A 754 14.05 4.33 -24.94
N ALA A 755 13.76 3.05 -24.71
CA ALA A 755 13.23 2.19 -25.74
C ALA A 755 12.38 1.08 -25.13
N VAL A 756 11.41 0.62 -25.91
CA VAL A 756 10.65 -0.59 -25.62
C VAL A 756 10.83 -1.57 -26.78
N PHE A 757 11.31 -2.77 -26.46
CA PHE A 757 11.47 -3.88 -27.39
C PHE A 757 10.29 -4.83 -27.26
N SER A 758 9.45 -4.94 -28.29
CA SER A 758 8.40 -5.95 -28.36
C SER A 758 8.94 -7.24 -28.95
N VAL A 759 8.81 -8.35 -28.22
CA VAL A 759 9.33 -9.65 -28.64
C VAL A 759 8.37 -10.28 -29.66
N GLY A 760 8.69 -10.12 -30.94
CA GLY A 760 7.85 -10.59 -32.05
C GLY A 760 6.88 -9.54 -32.60
N ARG A 761 6.50 -9.74 -33.86
CA ARG A 761 5.69 -8.77 -34.63
C ARG A 761 4.28 -8.60 -34.04
N ARG A 762 3.70 -9.67 -33.50
CA ARG A 762 2.34 -9.62 -32.96
C ARG A 762 2.23 -8.66 -31.78
N ILE A 763 3.16 -8.76 -30.83
CA ILE A 763 3.25 -7.83 -29.69
C ILE A 763 3.56 -6.42 -30.18
N TYR A 764 4.49 -6.28 -31.14
CA TYR A 764 4.83 -4.99 -31.72
C TYR A 764 3.60 -4.29 -32.29
N ASN A 765 2.87 -4.94 -33.20
CA ASN A 765 1.68 -4.37 -33.83
C ASN A 765 0.58 -4.05 -32.81
N HIS A 766 0.37 -4.93 -31.81
CA HIS A 766 -0.65 -4.74 -30.78
C HIS A 766 -0.42 -3.47 -29.94
N PHE A 767 0.83 -3.16 -29.63
CA PHE A 767 1.18 -1.98 -28.83
C PHE A 767 1.56 -0.75 -29.65
N GLU A 768 1.74 -0.88 -30.98
CA GLU A 768 2.18 0.23 -31.84
C GLU A 768 1.26 1.45 -31.72
N THR A 769 -0.06 1.24 -31.84
CA THR A 769 -1.05 2.32 -31.72
C THR A 769 -1.24 2.76 -30.26
N LYS A 770 -1.11 1.83 -29.31
CA LYS A 770 -1.30 2.08 -27.87
C LYS A 770 -0.16 2.91 -27.27
N TYR A 771 1.09 2.71 -27.69
CA TYR A 771 2.19 3.58 -27.28
C TYR A 771 2.09 4.95 -27.96
N LYS A 772 1.62 5.02 -29.21
CA LYS A 772 1.38 6.30 -29.89
C LYS A 772 0.31 7.14 -29.18
N SER A 773 -0.68 6.53 -28.54
CA SER A 773 -1.74 7.24 -27.81
C SER A 773 -1.28 7.87 -26.48
N LEU A 774 -0.09 7.52 -25.96
CA LEU A 774 0.49 8.11 -24.74
C LEU A 774 0.99 9.56 -24.91
N GLY A 775 0.97 10.11 -26.13
CA GLY A 775 1.33 11.49 -26.41
C GLY A 775 2.79 11.79 -26.04
N GLU A 776 3.01 12.82 -25.21
CA GLU A 776 4.35 13.22 -24.75
C GLU A 776 5.03 12.20 -23.83
N ASN A 777 4.25 11.32 -23.18
CA ASN A 777 4.76 10.33 -22.22
C ASN A 777 5.16 8.99 -22.87
N LYS A 778 5.04 8.85 -24.19
CA LYS A 778 5.34 7.61 -24.91
C LYS A 778 6.83 7.21 -24.78
N PRO A 779 7.17 5.91 -24.93
CA PRO A 779 8.56 5.52 -25.06
C PRO A 779 9.21 6.23 -26.25
N LYS A 780 10.48 6.64 -26.11
CA LYS A 780 11.17 7.39 -27.17
C LYS A 780 11.29 6.57 -28.46
N GLU A 781 11.54 5.27 -28.30
CA GLU A 781 11.60 4.31 -29.39
C GLU A 781 10.76 3.06 -29.05
N HIS A 782 10.03 2.57 -30.04
CA HIS A 782 9.34 1.28 -29.97
C HIS A 782 9.88 0.41 -31.11
N LEU A 783 10.56 -0.67 -30.75
CA LEU A 783 11.38 -1.49 -31.64
C LEU A 783 10.94 -2.95 -31.60
N LEU A 784 11.03 -3.62 -32.74
CA LEU A 784 10.83 -5.05 -32.83
C LEU A 784 12.09 -5.78 -32.33
N PHE A 785 11.91 -6.80 -31.49
CA PHE A 785 12.95 -7.75 -31.13
C PHE A 785 12.61 -9.13 -31.65
N LEU A 786 13.49 -9.71 -32.47
CA LEU A 786 13.38 -11.07 -32.95
C LEU A 786 14.46 -11.92 -32.26
N PRO A 787 14.06 -12.86 -31.37
CA PRO A 787 15.01 -13.74 -30.70
C PRO A 787 15.74 -14.65 -31.67
N ARG A 788 17.03 -14.89 -31.42
CA ARG A 788 17.87 -15.88 -32.08
C ARG A 788 17.71 -17.23 -31.37
N PRO A 789 17.75 -18.36 -32.10
CA PRO A 789 17.76 -19.67 -31.46
C PRO A 789 18.99 -19.85 -30.55
N PRO A 790 18.87 -20.47 -29.36
CA PRO A 790 20.02 -20.65 -28.50
C PRO A 790 21.08 -21.58 -29.14
N PRO A 791 22.39 -21.32 -28.96
CA PRO A 791 23.47 -22.10 -29.58
C PRO A 791 23.40 -23.63 -29.37
N PRO A 792 22.97 -24.17 -28.22
CA PRO A 792 22.83 -25.61 -28.04
C PRO A 792 21.86 -26.28 -29.03
N PHE A 793 20.80 -25.59 -29.44
CA PHE A 793 19.84 -26.10 -30.43
C PHE A 793 20.40 -25.95 -31.85
N GLU A 794 21.13 -24.87 -32.14
CA GLU A 794 21.86 -24.72 -33.42
C GLU A 794 22.89 -25.84 -33.63
N ALA A 795 23.60 -26.24 -32.57
CA ALA A 795 24.59 -27.32 -32.62
C ALA A 795 23.98 -28.73 -32.67
N THR A 796 22.67 -28.84 -32.41
CA THR A 796 21.97 -30.12 -32.35
C THR A 796 21.70 -30.67 -33.77
N HIS A 797 21.92 -31.96 -33.98
CA HIS A 797 21.48 -32.65 -35.19
C HIS A 797 20.61 -33.84 -34.80
N VAL A 798 19.39 -33.89 -35.32
CA VAL A 798 18.42 -34.95 -35.04
C VAL A 798 18.07 -35.65 -36.35
N GLU A 799 18.11 -36.96 -36.33
CA GLU A 799 17.64 -37.81 -37.43
C GLU A 799 16.39 -38.56 -37.01
N SER A 800 15.56 -38.97 -37.99
CA SER A 800 14.39 -39.79 -37.73
C SER A 800 14.80 -41.16 -37.18
N GLY A 801 14.82 -41.32 -35.84
CA GLY A 801 15.06 -42.60 -35.19
C GLY A 801 14.04 -43.69 -35.57
N GLU A 802 14.48 -44.96 -35.57
CA GLU A 802 13.62 -46.13 -35.73
C GLU A 802 12.95 -46.50 -34.39
N GLY A 803 11.63 -46.69 -34.37
CA GLY A 803 10.89 -47.03 -33.15
C GLY A 803 9.55 -46.30 -32.98
N GLU A 804 9.18 -46.03 -31.73
CA GLU A 804 7.95 -45.30 -31.36
C GLU A 804 7.98 -43.87 -31.89
N LYS A 805 6.82 -43.37 -32.36
CA LYS A 805 6.68 -42.02 -32.93
C LYS A 805 6.31 -41.03 -31.84
N VAL A 806 7.29 -40.30 -31.31
CA VAL A 806 7.09 -39.36 -30.20
C VAL A 806 6.65 -38.01 -30.71
N VAL A 807 5.49 -37.54 -30.24
CA VAL A 807 4.98 -36.18 -30.46
C VAL A 807 5.17 -35.40 -29.17
N LEU A 808 5.96 -34.33 -29.23
CA LEU A 808 6.23 -33.45 -28.11
C LEU A 808 5.38 -32.19 -28.25
N THR A 809 4.65 -31.82 -27.21
CA THR A 809 4.04 -30.49 -27.09
C THR A 809 4.60 -29.81 -25.85
N ALA A 810 4.95 -28.53 -25.98
CA ALA A 810 5.38 -27.71 -24.86
C ALA A 810 4.83 -26.30 -25.02
N GLY A 811 4.08 -25.83 -24.01
CA GLY A 811 3.49 -24.50 -23.97
C GLY A 811 3.94 -23.76 -22.71
N ARG A 812 4.16 -22.45 -22.82
CA ARG A 812 4.59 -21.59 -21.70
C ARG A 812 3.51 -20.57 -21.27
N VAL A 813 2.33 -20.60 -21.91
CA VAL A 813 1.18 -19.77 -21.51
C VAL A 813 0.73 -20.19 -20.12
N THR A 814 0.45 -19.24 -19.23
CA THR A 814 0.02 -19.50 -17.83
C THR A 814 -1.44 -19.08 -17.63
N GLU A 815 -2.07 -19.48 -16.52
CA GLU A 815 -3.39 -19.03 -16.04
C GLU A 815 -4.64 -19.51 -16.81
N VAL A 816 -4.50 -20.00 -18.05
CA VAL A 816 -5.62 -20.54 -18.82
C VAL A 816 -5.22 -21.79 -19.61
N GLU A 817 -5.47 -22.96 -19.05
CA GLU A 817 -5.15 -24.26 -19.67
C GLU A 817 -5.71 -24.45 -21.09
N LYS A 818 -6.90 -23.91 -21.38
CA LYS A 818 -7.51 -24.01 -22.71
C LYS A 818 -6.77 -23.22 -23.79
N LEU A 819 -6.03 -22.18 -23.42
CA LEU A 819 -5.25 -21.36 -24.36
C LEU A 819 -3.89 -21.99 -24.70
N LYS A 820 -3.39 -22.89 -23.84
CA LYS A 820 -2.18 -23.69 -24.12
C LYS A 820 -2.36 -24.64 -25.31
N GLY A 821 -3.60 -24.97 -25.67
CA GLY A 821 -3.93 -25.88 -26.78
C GLY A 821 -3.77 -27.36 -26.44
N HIS A 822 -3.65 -27.71 -25.15
CA HIS A 822 -3.54 -29.10 -24.69
C HIS A 822 -4.78 -29.93 -25.04
N ASP A 823 -5.97 -29.34 -24.96
CA ASP A 823 -7.23 -29.94 -25.40
C ASP A 823 -7.19 -30.31 -26.89
N LEU A 824 -6.70 -29.40 -27.72
CA LEU A 824 -6.61 -29.59 -29.17
C LEU A 824 -5.58 -30.67 -29.53
N ALA A 825 -4.39 -30.61 -28.92
CA ALA A 825 -3.36 -31.61 -29.09
C ALA A 825 -3.86 -33.00 -28.64
N ALA A 826 -4.56 -33.09 -27.51
CA ALA A 826 -5.16 -34.33 -27.04
C ALA A 826 -6.19 -34.87 -28.04
N ARG A 827 -7.19 -34.07 -28.46
CA ARG A 827 -8.19 -34.50 -29.46
C ARG A 827 -7.56 -34.99 -30.75
N ALA A 828 -6.60 -34.22 -31.28
CA ALA A 828 -5.89 -34.58 -32.50
C ALA A 828 -5.11 -35.90 -32.31
N MET A 829 -4.42 -36.08 -31.18
CA MET A 829 -3.69 -37.30 -30.88
C MET A 829 -4.60 -38.52 -30.70
N GLY A 830 -5.84 -38.31 -30.24
CA GLY A 830 -6.89 -39.35 -30.21
C GLY A 830 -7.12 -39.97 -31.58
N GLU A 831 -7.32 -39.13 -32.60
CA GLU A 831 -7.47 -39.58 -33.99
C GLU A 831 -6.17 -40.16 -34.58
N VAL A 832 -5.01 -39.62 -34.19
CA VAL A 832 -3.70 -40.13 -34.62
C VAL A 832 -3.49 -41.55 -34.08
N ALA A 833 -3.93 -41.86 -32.86
CA ALA A 833 -3.79 -43.16 -32.22
C ALA A 833 -4.47 -44.31 -32.99
N GLU A 834 -5.53 -44.00 -33.73
CA GLU A 834 -6.22 -44.98 -34.58
C GLU A 834 -5.39 -45.33 -35.82
N LYS A 835 -4.65 -44.35 -36.36
CA LYS A 835 -3.91 -44.44 -37.63
C LYS A 835 -2.43 -44.82 -37.45
N ILE A 836 -1.84 -44.47 -36.31
CA ILE A 836 -0.42 -44.69 -35.98
C ILE A 836 -0.35 -45.29 -34.55
N PRO A 837 -0.41 -46.64 -34.43
CA PRO A 837 -0.54 -47.30 -33.13
C PRO A 837 0.69 -47.16 -32.21
N ASN A 838 1.86 -46.84 -32.75
CA ASN A 838 3.10 -46.62 -32.00
C ASN A 838 3.36 -45.13 -31.71
N ALA A 839 2.35 -44.27 -31.85
CA ALA A 839 2.45 -42.86 -31.50
C ALA A 839 2.39 -42.64 -29.98
N ARG A 840 3.20 -41.72 -29.47
CA ARG A 840 3.20 -41.29 -28.06
C ARG A 840 3.08 -39.78 -27.97
N LEU A 841 2.35 -39.30 -26.97
CA LEU A 841 2.27 -37.88 -26.64
C LEU A 841 3.11 -37.59 -25.39
N ARG A 842 4.05 -36.65 -25.49
CA ARG A 842 4.76 -36.06 -24.35
C ARG A 842 4.36 -34.60 -24.22
N VAL A 843 4.03 -34.17 -23.01
CA VAL A 843 3.62 -32.80 -22.70
C VAL A 843 4.56 -32.24 -21.64
N ARG A 844 5.29 -31.16 -21.95
CA ARG A 844 6.20 -30.50 -21.01
C ARG A 844 5.74 -29.06 -20.71
N GLY A 845 6.02 -28.58 -19.51
CA GLY A 845 5.69 -27.21 -19.07
C GLY A 845 4.38 -27.13 -18.29
N ILE A 846 4.04 -28.19 -17.57
CA ILE A 846 2.91 -28.22 -16.64
C ILE A 846 3.41 -27.81 -15.26
N ASP A 847 2.77 -26.80 -14.65
CA ASP A 847 3.04 -26.38 -13.28
C ASP A 847 2.64 -27.51 -12.31
N GLU A 848 3.36 -27.68 -11.20
CA GLU A 848 2.99 -28.68 -10.19
C GLU A 848 1.59 -28.40 -9.62
N ASP A 849 1.25 -27.11 -9.45
CA ASP A 849 -0.07 -26.69 -8.94
C ASP A 849 -1.19 -26.94 -9.99
N ASP A 850 -0.87 -26.97 -11.30
CA ASP A 850 -1.81 -27.18 -12.41
C ASP A 850 -1.81 -28.64 -12.95
N TRP A 851 -1.03 -29.53 -12.34
CA TRP A 851 -0.78 -30.87 -12.86
C TRP A 851 -2.04 -31.70 -13.05
N ASP A 852 -2.91 -31.74 -12.04
CA ASP A 852 -4.15 -32.50 -12.08
C ASP A 852 -5.17 -31.93 -13.06
N ALA A 853 -5.24 -30.60 -13.18
CA ALA A 853 -6.13 -29.93 -14.13
C ALA A 853 -5.69 -30.18 -15.58
N SER A 854 -4.40 -30.04 -15.86
CA SER A 854 -3.81 -30.33 -17.17
C SER A 854 -4.00 -31.79 -17.55
N LYS A 855 -3.76 -32.70 -16.60
CA LYS A 855 -3.96 -34.14 -16.79
C LYS A 855 -5.41 -34.47 -17.11
N LYS A 856 -6.36 -33.93 -16.35
CA LYS A 856 -7.79 -34.12 -16.57
C LYS A 856 -8.21 -33.65 -17.97
N ILE A 857 -7.75 -32.47 -18.40
CA ILE A 857 -8.04 -31.95 -19.74
C ILE A 857 -7.49 -32.90 -20.81
N LEU A 858 -6.26 -33.37 -20.68
CA LEU A 858 -5.67 -34.30 -21.65
C LEU A 858 -6.45 -35.63 -21.69
N GLU A 859 -6.78 -36.20 -20.53
CA GLU A 859 -7.52 -37.46 -20.43
C GLU A 859 -8.95 -37.35 -21.01
N GLU A 860 -9.67 -36.28 -20.69
CA GLU A 860 -11.04 -36.03 -21.17
C GLU A 860 -11.10 -35.78 -22.69
N ASN A 861 -10.04 -35.25 -23.29
CA ASN A 861 -10.03 -34.83 -24.69
C ASN A 861 -9.33 -35.84 -25.63
N LEU A 862 -8.47 -36.72 -25.12
CA LEU A 862 -7.75 -37.70 -25.94
C LEU A 862 -8.68 -38.76 -26.54
N ASN A 863 -9.77 -39.12 -25.88
CA ASN A 863 -10.77 -40.09 -26.37
C ASN A 863 -10.18 -41.39 -26.93
N SER A 864 -9.03 -41.84 -26.41
CA SER A 864 -8.32 -43.04 -26.89
C SER A 864 -7.64 -43.75 -25.74
N SER A 865 -7.81 -45.07 -25.65
CA SER A 865 -7.14 -45.93 -24.67
C SER A 865 -5.75 -46.40 -25.11
N ARG A 866 -5.31 -46.03 -26.32
CA ARG A 866 -4.02 -46.48 -26.90
C ARG A 866 -2.85 -45.57 -26.60
N ILE A 867 -3.12 -44.29 -26.34
CA ILE A 867 -2.08 -43.31 -25.99
C ILE A 867 -2.26 -42.95 -24.52
N ASN A 868 -1.17 -43.03 -23.76
CA ASN A 868 -1.12 -42.47 -22.41
C ASN A 868 -0.15 -41.27 -22.44
N PRO A 869 -0.66 -40.02 -22.30
CA PRO A 869 0.19 -38.83 -22.33
C PRO A 869 1.22 -38.89 -21.20
N THR A 870 2.50 -38.70 -21.55
CA THR A 870 3.56 -38.55 -20.55
C THR A 870 3.68 -37.07 -20.19
N LEU A 871 3.26 -36.72 -18.98
CA LEU A 871 3.39 -35.37 -18.43
C LEU A 871 4.77 -35.20 -17.83
N LEU A 872 5.39 -34.07 -18.10
CA LEU A 872 6.73 -33.73 -17.64
C LEU A 872 6.70 -32.34 -17.00
N PRO A 873 7.34 -32.16 -15.82
CA PRO A 873 7.35 -30.88 -15.11
C PRO A 873 8.06 -29.79 -15.93
N TYR A 874 8.03 -28.55 -15.44
CA TYR A 874 8.92 -27.52 -15.99
C TYR A 874 10.37 -28.02 -15.99
N GLY A 875 10.99 -27.95 -17.17
CA GLY A 875 12.36 -28.41 -17.39
C GLY A 875 13.25 -27.24 -17.75
N THR A 876 14.55 -27.39 -17.48
CA THR A 876 15.57 -26.47 -17.98
C THR A 876 15.60 -26.49 -19.52
N GLN A 877 16.27 -25.53 -20.16
CA GLN A 877 16.52 -25.60 -21.61
C GLN A 877 17.18 -26.93 -22.01
N GLU A 878 18.04 -27.48 -21.16
CA GLU A 878 18.70 -28.76 -21.40
C GLU A 878 17.72 -29.94 -21.35
N ASP A 879 16.72 -29.90 -20.46
CA ASP A 879 15.68 -30.92 -20.40
C ASP A 879 14.76 -30.85 -21.63
N ILE A 880 14.38 -29.64 -22.04
CA ILE A 880 13.62 -29.40 -23.28
C ILE A 880 14.41 -29.94 -24.48
N ARG A 881 15.71 -29.63 -24.56
CA ARG A 881 16.60 -30.13 -25.60
C ARG A 881 16.65 -31.66 -25.61
N LYS A 882 16.82 -32.30 -24.44
CA LYS A 882 16.82 -33.78 -24.32
C LYS A 882 15.51 -34.40 -24.79
N ASP A 883 14.36 -33.80 -24.46
CA ASP A 883 13.07 -34.30 -24.93
C ASP A 883 12.90 -34.10 -26.43
N MET A 884 13.31 -32.95 -26.96
CA MET A 884 13.34 -32.66 -28.40
C MET A 884 14.20 -33.66 -29.17
N MET A 885 15.36 -34.07 -28.64
CA MET A 885 16.20 -35.11 -29.27
C MET A 885 15.48 -36.45 -29.49
N THR A 886 14.41 -36.71 -28.73
CA THR A 886 13.62 -37.95 -28.84
C THR A 886 12.33 -37.77 -29.62
N ALA A 887 11.98 -36.53 -30.01
CA ALA A 887 10.74 -36.20 -30.67
C ALA A 887 10.83 -36.43 -32.19
N HIS A 888 9.78 -37.00 -32.78
CA HIS A 888 9.58 -37.07 -34.23
C HIS A 888 8.80 -35.88 -34.77
N LEU A 889 8.11 -35.16 -33.89
CA LEU A 889 7.34 -33.97 -34.22
C LEU A 889 7.15 -33.11 -32.96
N VAL A 890 7.33 -31.80 -33.10
CA VAL A 890 6.98 -30.81 -32.07
C VAL A 890 5.69 -30.09 -32.46
N LEU A 891 4.73 -30.02 -31.54
CA LEU A 891 3.49 -29.29 -31.71
C LEU A 891 3.53 -27.98 -30.93
N MET A 892 3.10 -26.91 -31.59
CA MET A 892 2.83 -25.60 -31.00
C MET A 892 1.33 -25.27 -31.18
N PRO A 893 0.43 -25.93 -30.42
CA PRO A 893 -1.02 -25.83 -30.62
C PRO A 893 -1.65 -24.62 -29.94
N SER A 894 -0.85 -23.77 -29.28
CA SER A 894 -1.36 -22.63 -28.50
C SER A 894 -2.19 -21.68 -29.37
N ARG A 895 -3.29 -21.21 -28.78
CA ARG A 895 -4.25 -20.30 -29.44
C ARG A 895 -3.92 -18.82 -29.24
N ALA A 896 -2.88 -18.52 -28.46
CA ALA A 896 -2.51 -17.16 -28.11
C ALA A 896 -1.02 -16.98 -27.73
N GLU A 897 -0.14 -17.80 -28.33
CA GLU A 897 1.30 -17.72 -28.07
C GLU A 897 1.89 -16.41 -28.61
N PRO A 898 2.45 -15.51 -27.76
CA PRO A 898 2.91 -14.20 -28.21
C PRO A 898 4.05 -14.27 -29.24
N PHE A 899 4.98 -15.22 -29.05
CA PHE A 899 6.03 -15.53 -30.02
C PHE A 899 6.12 -17.02 -30.34
N GLY A 900 6.48 -17.90 -29.40
CA GLY A 900 6.61 -19.35 -29.67
C GLY A 900 8.06 -19.83 -29.73
N MET A 901 8.83 -19.54 -28.66
CA MET A 901 10.25 -19.86 -28.56
C MET A 901 10.57 -21.35 -28.73
N ILE A 902 9.75 -22.24 -28.17
CA ILE A 902 9.91 -23.70 -28.31
C ILE A 902 9.86 -24.13 -29.78
N GLY A 903 8.96 -23.56 -30.57
CA GLY A 903 8.87 -23.85 -32.00
C GLY A 903 10.13 -23.38 -32.74
N LEU A 904 10.68 -22.24 -32.34
CA LEU A 904 11.93 -21.73 -32.91
C LEU A 904 13.13 -22.63 -32.55
N GLU A 905 13.22 -23.06 -31.29
CA GLU A 905 14.22 -24.01 -30.79
C GLU A 905 14.14 -25.35 -31.55
N ALA A 906 12.92 -25.87 -31.80
CA ALA A 906 12.69 -27.10 -32.56
C ALA A 906 13.14 -26.99 -34.02
N ILE A 907 12.79 -25.89 -34.70
CA ILE A 907 13.25 -25.61 -36.06
C ILE A 907 14.78 -25.52 -36.08
N ALA A 908 15.38 -24.82 -35.13
CA ALA A 908 16.83 -24.69 -35.04
C ALA A 908 17.53 -26.01 -34.71
N ALA A 909 16.87 -26.96 -34.04
CA ALA A 909 17.35 -28.31 -33.84
C ALA A 909 17.19 -29.22 -35.10
N GLY A 910 16.44 -28.77 -36.11
CA GLY A 910 16.15 -29.54 -37.31
C GLY A 910 15.03 -30.58 -37.12
N ILE A 911 14.12 -30.32 -36.18
CA ILE A 911 13.00 -31.22 -35.87
C ILE A 911 11.73 -30.72 -36.59
N PRO A 912 10.93 -31.61 -37.20
CA PRO A 912 9.64 -31.22 -37.77
C PRO A 912 8.75 -30.56 -36.72
N VAL A 913 8.13 -29.42 -37.10
CA VAL A 913 7.24 -28.65 -36.22
C VAL A 913 5.90 -28.39 -36.91
N LEU A 914 4.82 -28.39 -36.14
CA LEU A 914 3.50 -27.86 -36.56
C LEU A 914 3.12 -26.69 -35.65
N ILE A 915 2.79 -25.56 -36.26
CA ILE A 915 2.64 -24.28 -35.59
C ILE A 915 1.23 -23.74 -35.82
N SER A 916 0.53 -23.37 -34.75
CA SER A 916 -0.73 -22.64 -34.84
C SER A 916 -0.55 -21.32 -35.60
N ASP A 917 -1.48 -20.98 -36.50
CA ASP A 917 -1.57 -19.64 -37.12
C ASP A 917 -1.81 -18.53 -36.08
N LYS A 918 -2.18 -18.90 -34.84
CA LYS A 918 -2.28 -18.00 -33.71
C LYS A 918 -0.98 -17.89 -32.89
N SER A 919 0.19 -18.17 -33.48
CA SER A 919 1.50 -17.95 -32.86
C SER A 919 2.28 -16.82 -33.56
N GLY A 920 3.00 -15.98 -32.79
CA GLY A 920 3.91 -14.97 -33.36
C GLY A 920 5.05 -15.55 -34.22
N LEU A 921 5.41 -16.82 -34.03
CA LEU A 921 6.38 -17.55 -34.85
C LEU A 921 5.82 -17.81 -36.24
N ALA A 922 4.51 -18.08 -36.36
CA ALA A 922 3.85 -18.22 -37.66
C ALA A 922 3.87 -16.89 -38.44
N ASP A 923 3.66 -15.76 -37.74
CA ASP A 923 3.78 -14.42 -38.33
C ASP A 923 5.23 -14.19 -38.85
N MET A 924 6.23 -14.51 -38.03
CA MET A 924 7.65 -14.36 -38.41
C MET A 924 8.01 -15.24 -39.62
N ILE A 925 7.59 -16.50 -39.64
CA ILE A 925 7.84 -17.41 -40.77
C ILE A 925 7.18 -16.86 -42.04
N THR A 926 5.96 -16.34 -41.93
CA THR A 926 5.25 -15.73 -43.06
C THR A 926 6.00 -14.51 -43.60
N ASP A 927 6.48 -13.62 -42.73
CA ASP A 927 7.31 -12.48 -43.12
C ASP A 927 8.60 -12.91 -43.83
N LEU A 928 9.28 -13.94 -43.33
CA LEU A 928 10.52 -14.44 -43.94
C LEU A 928 10.26 -15.04 -45.31
N ILE A 929 9.12 -15.70 -45.50
CA ILE A 929 8.70 -16.20 -46.82
C ILE A 929 8.42 -15.03 -47.77
N ASP A 930 7.68 -14.01 -47.32
CA ASP A 930 7.36 -12.83 -48.13
C ASP A 930 8.62 -12.01 -48.50
N GLN A 931 9.64 -12.05 -47.64
CA GLN A 931 10.97 -11.47 -47.89
C GLN A 931 11.88 -12.36 -48.74
N ASN A 932 11.42 -13.53 -49.21
CA ASN A 932 12.22 -14.56 -49.89
C ASN A 932 13.44 -15.05 -49.08
N LYS A 933 13.36 -14.97 -47.75
CA LYS A 933 14.38 -15.47 -46.81
C LYS A 933 14.12 -16.90 -46.33
N CYS A 934 12.90 -17.42 -46.49
CA CYS A 934 12.55 -18.81 -46.21
C CYS A 934 11.76 -19.45 -47.38
N PRO A 935 11.80 -20.79 -47.54
CA PRO A 935 11.08 -21.45 -48.62
C PRO A 935 9.57 -21.34 -48.46
N ALA A 936 8.85 -21.10 -49.55
CA ALA A 936 7.39 -20.98 -49.55
C ALA A 936 6.68 -22.26 -49.07
N ASP A 937 7.32 -23.44 -49.21
CA ASP A 937 6.80 -24.70 -48.69
C ASP A 937 6.44 -24.53 -47.22
N MET A 938 7.25 -23.84 -46.40
CA MET A 938 7.09 -23.75 -44.93
C MET A 938 5.72 -23.31 -44.44
N ARG A 939 4.91 -22.62 -45.25
CA ARG A 939 3.49 -22.36 -44.93
C ARG A 939 2.72 -23.65 -44.60
N HIS A 940 3.11 -24.81 -45.13
CA HIS A 940 2.45 -26.09 -44.85
C HIS A 940 2.62 -26.57 -43.40
N ARG A 941 3.57 -26.00 -42.65
CA ARG A 941 3.81 -26.25 -41.22
C ARG A 941 2.91 -25.40 -40.32
N ILE A 942 2.33 -24.33 -40.86
CA ILE A 942 1.36 -23.50 -40.17
C ILE A 942 -0.03 -24.16 -40.31
N VAL A 943 -0.71 -24.34 -39.19
CA VAL A 943 -2.00 -25.00 -39.09
C VAL A 943 -3.04 -24.00 -38.59
N GLU A 944 -4.10 -23.81 -39.37
CA GLU A 944 -5.22 -22.97 -39.00
C GLU A 944 -5.88 -23.54 -37.73
N THR A 945 -5.97 -22.70 -36.70
CA THR A 945 -6.38 -23.11 -35.38
C THR A 945 -7.56 -22.24 -34.93
N SER A 946 -8.71 -22.87 -34.73
CA SER A 946 -9.90 -22.14 -34.30
C SER A 946 -9.79 -21.68 -32.85
N VAL A 947 -10.27 -20.45 -32.66
CA VAL A 947 -10.40 -19.77 -31.38
C VAL A 947 -11.77 -20.10 -30.75
N ASN A 948 -12.77 -20.53 -31.53
CA ASN A 948 -14.12 -20.79 -31.01
C ASN A 948 -14.29 -22.23 -30.53
N GLU A 949 -14.93 -22.41 -29.36
CA GLU A 949 -15.19 -23.76 -28.79
C GLU A 949 -16.01 -24.64 -29.74
N THR A 950 -16.91 -24.07 -30.55
CA THR A 950 -17.78 -24.79 -31.49
C THR A 950 -17.06 -25.46 -32.66
N ASP A 951 -15.88 -24.97 -33.03
CA ASP A 951 -15.14 -25.43 -34.21
C ASP A 951 -13.92 -26.29 -33.82
N THR A 952 -13.74 -26.56 -32.52
CA THR A 952 -12.58 -27.27 -31.98
C THR A 952 -12.43 -28.67 -32.55
N ASP A 953 -13.53 -29.36 -32.87
CA ASP A 953 -13.50 -30.71 -33.44
C ASP A 953 -13.00 -30.72 -34.88
N GLN A 954 -13.34 -29.71 -35.68
CA GLN A 954 -12.83 -29.59 -37.04
C GLN A 954 -11.34 -29.23 -37.03
N ALA A 955 -10.93 -28.29 -36.17
CA ALA A 955 -9.53 -27.96 -35.98
C ALA A 955 -8.73 -29.20 -35.53
N ALA A 956 -9.25 -30.01 -34.61
CA ALA A 956 -8.60 -31.23 -34.16
C ALA A 956 -8.37 -32.24 -35.30
N LYS A 957 -9.33 -32.39 -36.21
CA LYS A 957 -9.20 -33.23 -37.41
C LYS A 957 -8.11 -32.74 -38.36
N ASP A 958 -8.04 -31.42 -38.56
CA ASP A 958 -7.05 -30.82 -39.44
C ASP A 958 -5.62 -30.96 -38.87
N TRP A 959 -5.48 -30.75 -37.56
CA TRP A 959 -4.25 -31.06 -36.82
C TRP A 959 -3.89 -32.55 -36.91
N ALA A 960 -4.85 -33.46 -36.66
CA ALA A 960 -4.63 -34.90 -36.73
C ALA A 960 -4.14 -35.34 -38.12
N LYS A 961 -4.73 -34.78 -39.19
CA LYS A 961 -4.31 -35.05 -40.57
C LYS A 961 -2.84 -34.66 -40.78
N LYS A 962 -2.46 -33.45 -40.37
CA LYS A 962 -1.07 -32.95 -40.49
C LYS A 962 -0.08 -33.76 -39.66
N ILE A 963 -0.47 -34.17 -38.45
CA ILE A 963 0.34 -35.02 -37.57
C ILE A 963 0.56 -36.39 -38.24
N VAL A 964 -0.51 -37.03 -38.71
CA VAL A 964 -0.42 -38.34 -39.38
C VAL A 964 0.48 -38.28 -40.60
N ASP A 965 0.32 -37.26 -41.45
CA ASP A 965 1.15 -37.08 -42.64
C ASP A 965 2.62 -36.91 -42.24
N THR A 966 2.91 -36.05 -41.26
CA THR A 966 4.29 -35.81 -40.80
C THR A 966 4.94 -37.07 -40.22
N LEU A 967 4.21 -37.84 -39.41
CA LEU A 967 4.74 -39.05 -38.77
C LEU A 967 4.91 -40.21 -39.76
N LYS A 968 4.04 -40.33 -40.78
CA LYS A 968 4.15 -41.36 -41.84
C LYS A 968 5.36 -41.12 -42.73
N TYR A 969 5.64 -39.87 -43.06
CA TYR A 969 6.74 -39.49 -43.95
C TYR A 969 7.95 -38.94 -43.18
N SER A 970 8.17 -39.40 -41.94
CA SER A 970 9.13 -38.78 -41.00
C SER A 970 10.53 -38.55 -41.58
N LYS A 971 11.10 -39.50 -42.34
CA LYS A 971 12.43 -39.30 -42.95
C LYS A 971 12.48 -38.06 -43.86
N SER A 972 11.55 -37.96 -44.81
CA SER A 972 11.46 -36.79 -45.70
C SER A 972 11.16 -35.50 -44.93
N GLU A 973 10.45 -35.59 -43.81
CA GLU A 973 10.11 -34.44 -42.98
C GLU A 973 11.29 -33.92 -42.17
N PHE A 974 12.15 -34.81 -41.67
CA PHE A 974 13.42 -34.44 -41.06
C PHE A 974 14.38 -33.81 -42.09
N ASP A 975 14.42 -34.32 -43.33
CA ASP A 975 15.22 -33.72 -44.40
C ASP A 975 14.78 -32.28 -44.69
N LYS A 976 13.46 -32.06 -44.79
CA LYS A 976 12.88 -30.71 -44.93
C LYS A 976 13.15 -29.81 -43.72
N ALA A 977 13.09 -30.36 -42.51
CA ALA A 977 13.38 -29.60 -41.28
C ALA A 977 14.87 -29.21 -41.21
N ALA A 978 15.78 -30.05 -41.70
CA ALA A 978 17.19 -29.73 -41.81
C ALA A 978 17.46 -28.62 -42.85
N GLU A 979 16.76 -28.65 -43.99
CA GLU A 979 16.80 -27.56 -44.98
C GLU A 979 16.23 -26.25 -44.40
N PHE A 980 15.13 -26.34 -43.62
CA PHE A 980 14.59 -25.19 -42.88
C PHE A 980 15.67 -24.60 -42.00
N LYS A 981 16.20 -25.39 -41.09
CA LYS A 981 17.21 -24.98 -40.10
C LYS A 981 18.32 -24.18 -40.77
N LYS A 982 18.87 -24.72 -41.87
CA LYS A 982 19.92 -24.06 -42.63
C LYS A 982 19.47 -22.68 -43.14
N THR A 983 18.34 -22.63 -43.83
CA THR A 983 17.83 -21.39 -44.44
C THR A 983 17.49 -20.33 -43.39
N LEU A 984 16.89 -20.74 -42.27
CA LEU A 984 16.55 -19.84 -41.16
C LEU A 984 17.81 -19.21 -40.54
N LEU A 985 18.84 -20.01 -40.26
CA LEU A 985 20.09 -19.51 -39.66
C LEU A 985 20.87 -18.63 -40.64
N GLU A 986 20.89 -18.98 -41.94
CA GLU A 986 21.52 -18.18 -42.99
C GLU A 986 20.83 -16.83 -43.22
N SER A 987 19.52 -16.74 -42.95
CA SER A 987 18.75 -15.49 -43.11
C SER A 987 19.17 -14.37 -42.14
N LYS A 988 19.80 -14.73 -41.01
CA LYS A 988 20.18 -13.81 -39.92
C LYS A 988 19.07 -12.83 -39.54
N TYR A 989 17.83 -13.31 -39.49
CA TYR A 989 16.64 -12.47 -39.29
C TYR A 989 16.67 -11.61 -38.02
N TRP A 990 17.41 -12.02 -36.99
CA TRP A 990 17.53 -11.33 -35.70
C TRP A 990 18.53 -10.16 -35.72
N GLU A 991 19.43 -10.08 -36.71
CA GLU A 991 20.62 -9.23 -36.67
C GLU A 991 20.26 -7.74 -36.52
N GLU A 992 19.27 -7.28 -37.29
CA GLU A 992 18.82 -5.88 -37.26
C GLU A 992 18.24 -5.48 -35.89
N SER A 993 17.43 -6.35 -35.27
CA SER A 993 16.87 -6.05 -33.95
C SER A 993 17.93 -6.06 -32.86
N HIS A 994 18.96 -6.90 -33.01
CA HIS A 994 20.09 -7.00 -32.11
C HIS A 994 21.02 -5.79 -32.21
N GLN A 995 21.31 -5.31 -33.42
CA GLN A 995 22.04 -4.05 -33.62
C GLN A 995 21.30 -2.86 -33.01
N ASN A 996 19.97 -2.82 -33.15
CA ASN A 996 19.15 -1.81 -32.48
C ASN A 996 19.29 -1.84 -30.95
N LEU A 997 19.42 -3.02 -30.34
CA LEU A 997 19.68 -3.15 -28.90
C LEU A 997 21.03 -2.54 -28.51
N LEU A 998 22.10 -2.76 -29.27
CA LEU A 998 23.42 -2.15 -29.01
C LEU A 998 23.34 -0.63 -29.08
N ARG A 999 22.75 -0.10 -30.16
CA ARG A 999 22.55 1.34 -30.38
C ARG A 999 21.81 1.99 -29.21
N VAL A 1000 20.71 1.39 -28.78
CA VAL A 1000 19.93 1.91 -27.65
C VAL A 1000 20.75 1.83 -26.35
N CYS A 1001 21.43 0.72 -26.08
CA CYS A 1001 22.29 0.56 -24.90
C CYS A 1001 23.54 1.43 -24.92
N GLY A 1002 23.85 2.10 -26.04
CA GLY A 1002 25.01 2.99 -26.18
C GLY A 1002 26.33 2.23 -26.35
N LEU A 1003 26.27 1.04 -26.93
CA LEU A 1003 27.41 0.25 -27.37
C LEU A 1003 27.72 0.56 -28.84
N PRO A 1004 29.00 0.46 -29.26
CA PRO A 1004 29.37 0.61 -30.67
C PRO A 1004 28.80 -0.55 -31.50
N ASP A 1005 28.48 -0.24 -32.76
CA ASP A 1005 27.99 -1.21 -33.76
C ASP A 1005 29.02 -2.27 -34.14
#